data_AF-A0A356E687-F1
#
_entry.id   AF-A0A356E687-F1
#
_cell.length_a   1.000
_cell.length_b   1.000
_cell.length_c   1.000
_cell.angle_alpha   90.00
_cell.angle_beta   90.00
_cell.angle_gamma   90.00
#
_symmetry.space_group_name_H-M   'P 1'
#
loop_
_entity.id
_entity.type
_entity.pdbx_description
1 polymer ?
#
loop_
_entity_poly.entity_id
_entity_poly.type
_entity_poly.pdbx_seq_one_letter_code
_entity_poly.pdbx_strand_id
1 'polypeptide(L)'
;GRIQTKMGRNGHVKGFDIRDGKVEVSGKGMDTSRADYTDIIAGKVQVDGGIWAQELKVTTGRNKVNYTNDKVVYVGSKGSDDKGSVTNGDDSSTGYGIDVRELGGMYAGKIHLVATDNGVGVNNAGKIGASVGEIRIDSQGKIVNSGYVGANQDVTITAQQQIQNNGTIYTQQGNIKLNSQQDIQQQGNVVAKGSAQKGNVQFSAKKGIRQSGSTLAEGNIDYRAADIQATDVSTLAGGVNFNENASALATKEDNGKDLSLTADNRAVVGGQILSSNQVRVKAEQVDLSGSQVQANRLTAISTGGGLVTDGSQIYTEKELALQTPTHLSTQNAQLNAEYLLINADSVDNTKGTWINRGKQDFELNLRNGLNNSEGQVAAGGRIVFDGVSINNSQGLISADSYQVTALILNNKQGKWIQRSDSSFTLTVNDTLNNNEGVVGYLLQSANNTSNTTSNGSNNISGNVTNTVSSGNTQNVVNAIVQSANTLASVVKVNEFDNSKGTFFSGMQTTLQGKGEIFNDSGNLNLLSLNWATDKAVTNHLGSITAIKEFNLKSGDVDNRQGDIQSADSLNLVTRALNNEAGLIQSYGKATIDTQGYALNNTATFSEQHRRGIVSLGELKLNNIGELNNTIGYIASNKAQQIKASDINNNQGVIITDNLQNISLTNIFSNQAGKLYSKGLMLDSFMLNNQQGTITSSSTADIKVEKSIGNVQGVIAAKESSLIQTASLNNERGLIGVEQEDLDLVISERLINKQGQIIAQGNITLAGSKLDNSESGVIKSLGDLTIDTKGHLINNQQGVLSAEKAIMVRSGEFDNKQGFVYGQTSVTIDTSKQELNNQNTSGQGILSLGSVILANIDQLNNIQGQIQAKENVYLQAERVNNSENGLIYSANDLAVNTYMLDNRRGNIQALANVTLSNLSELNNQGESGKSGSFIQAGQQLVINALNIHNQDTKAIDTVPNKGLMASSVMLNANELDNSQGGIYASTALAANLKNTLLNQQG
;
A
#
# COMPACT_ATOMS: atom_id res chain seq x y z
N GLY A 1 57.45 -74.10 -27.38
CA GLY A 1 58.17 -72.85 -27.10
C GLY A 1 59.44 -73.12 -26.33
N ARG A 2 60.47 -72.27 -26.46
CA ARG A 2 61.71 -72.36 -25.67
C ARG A 2 61.45 -71.86 -24.25
N ILE A 3 61.15 -72.77 -23.34
CA ILE A 3 61.29 -72.56 -21.89
C ILE A 3 62.62 -73.18 -21.49
N GLN A 4 63.57 -72.36 -21.00
CA GLN A 4 64.87 -72.86 -20.55
C GLN A 4 64.89 -72.95 -19.03
N THR A 5 65.00 -74.16 -18.50
CA THR A 5 65.28 -74.41 -17.09
C THR A 5 66.72 -73.99 -16.77
N LYS A 6 66.89 -73.07 -15.83
CA LYS A 6 68.22 -72.67 -15.35
C LYS A 6 68.61 -73.54 -14.16
N MET A 7 69.69 -74.30 -14.31
CA MET A 7 70.24 -75.14 -13.25
C MET A 7 71.30 -74.37 -12.45
N GLY A 8 71.36 -74.58 -11.14
CA GLY A 8 72.43 -74.13 -10.26
C GLY A 8 73.66 -75.04 -10.32
N ARG A 9 74.78 -74.61 -9.70
CA ARG A 9 76.07 -75.33 -9.73
C ARG A 9 76.03 -76.75 -9.13
N ASN A 10 74.97 -77.10 -8.37
CA ASN A 10 74.79 -78.40 -7.70
C ASN A 10 73.59 -79.20 -8.25
N GLY A 11 73.08 -78.90 -9.45
CA GLY A 11 71.99 -79.67 -10.09
C GLY A 11 70.56 -79.35 -9.63
N HIS A 12 70.35 -78.37 -8.74
CA HIS A 12 69.02 -77.86 -8.39
C HIS A 12 68.51 -76.86 -9.43
N VAL A 13 67.18 -76.76 -9.60
CA VAL A 13 66.56 -75.75 -10.47
C VAL A 13 66.64 -74.38 -9.80
N LYS A 14 67.21 -73.40 -10.49
CA LYS A 14 67.32 -71.99 -10.06
C LYS A 14 66.13 -71.15 -10.56
N GLY A 15 65.49 -71.57 -11.65
CA GLY A 15 64.34 -70.89 -12.23
C GLY A 15 64.14 -71.21 -13.71
N PHE A 16 63.27 -70.43 -14.36
CA PHE A 16 62.81 -70.63 -15.72
C PHE A 16 62.99 -69.32 -16.53
N ASP A 17 63.55 -69.42 -17.74
CA ASP A 17 63.63 -68.33 -18.72
C ASP A 17 62.59 -68.62 -19.81
N ILE A 18 61.52 -67.83 -19.83
CA ILE A 18 60.36 -67.97 -20.69
C ILE A 18 60.46 -66.95 -21.81
N ARG A 19 60.55 -67.43 -23.05
CA ARG A 19 60.66 -66.58 -24.24
C ARG A 19 59.45 -66.71 -25.17
N ASP A 20 58.88 -67.90 -25.24
CA ASP A 20 57.71 -68.23 -26.07
C ASP A 20 57.13 -69.58 -25.62
N GLY A 21 55.89 -69.89 -26.00
CA GLY A 21 55.21 -71.15 -25.72
C GLY A 21 53.79 -70.95 -25.19
N LYS A 22 52.86 -71.75 -25.69
CA LYS A 22 51.46 -71.76 -25.26
C LYS A 22 51.19 -72.97 -24.38
N VAL A 23 50.53 -72.76 -23.24
CA VAL A 23 49.89 -73.83 -22.47
C VAL A 23 48.39 -73.74 -22.72
N GLU A 24 47.79 -74.85 -23.14
CA GLU A 24 46.36 -74.95 -23.43
C GLU A 24 45.76 -76.03 -22.55
N VAL A 25 44.73 -75.66 -21.78
CA VAL A 25 43.95 -76.60 -20.96
C VAL A 25 42.57 -76.74 -21.60
N SER A 26 42.29 -77.92 -22.16
CA SER A 26 41.07 -78.21 -22.91
C SER A 26 40.48 -79.58 -22.52
N GLY A 27 39.30 -79.93 -23.06
CA GLY A 27 38.65 -81.21 -22.82
C GLY A 27 38.21 -81.41 -21.36
N LYS A 28 38.68 -82.49 -20.71
CA LYS A 28 38.36 -82.80 -19.30
C LYS A 28 39.00 -81.82 -18.29
N GLY A 29 39.89 -80.94 -18.74
CA GLY A 29 40.57 -79.97 -17.88
C GLY A 29 41.82 -80.50 -17.18
N MET A 30 42.30 -79.76 -16.18
CA MET A 30 43.47 -80.05 -15.36
C MET A 30 43.07 -80.05 -13.87
N ASP A 31 43.06 -81.22 -13.25
CA ASP A 31 42.78 -81.38 -11.82
C ASP A 31 44.08 -81.63 -11.04
N THR A 32 44.52 -80.62 -10.31
CA THR A 32 45.64 -80.63 -9.38
C THR A 32 45.18 -80.31 -7.96
N SER A 33 43.91 -80.56 -7.64
CA SER A 33 43.30 -80.25 -6.34
C SER A 33 43.97 -80.94 -5.14
N ARG A 34 44.78 -81.97 -5.37
CA ARG A 34 45.56 -82.67 -4.33
C ARG A 34 46.99 -82.15 -4.15
N ALA A 35 47.45 -81.26 -5.02
CA ALA A 35 48.76 -80.62 -4.90
C ALA A 35 48.65 -79.36 -4.02
N ASP A 36 49.71 -79.06 -3.25
CA ASP A 36 49.75 -77.88 -2.39
C ASP A 36 49.65 -76.58 -3.20
N TYR A 37 50.30 -76.56 -4.37
CA TYR A 37 50.26 -75.43 -5.31
C TYR A 37 50.34 -75.92 -6.75
N THR A 38 49.92 -75.07 -7.69
CA THR A 38 49.98 -75.30 -9.13
C THR A 38 50.45 -74.02 -9.81
N ASP A 39 51.64 -74.08 -10.40
CA ASP A 39 52.21 -73.01 -11.21
C ASP A 39 52.07 -73.33 -12.70
N ILE A 40 51.44 -72.44 -13.46
CA ILE A 40 51.45 -72.47 -14.92
C ILE A 40 52.30 -71.32 -15.41
N ILE A 41 53.49 -71.62 -15.94
CA ILE A 41 54.45 -70.62 -16.40
C ILE A 41 54.66 -70.80 -17.91
N ALA A 42 54.20 -69.85 -18.72
CA ALA A 42 54.21 -69.96 -20.18
C ALA A 42 54.36 -68.60 -20.88
N GLY A 43 54.54 -68.57 -22.20
CA GLY A 43 54.40 -67.33 -22.98
C GLY A 43 52.94 -66.88 -23.05
N LYS A 44 52.03 -67.82 -23.32
CA LYS A 44 50.57 -67.62 -23.34
C LYS A 44 49.84 -68.81 -22.69
N VAL A 45 48.70 -68.56 -22.05
CA VAL A 45 47.83 -69.57 -21.45
C VAL A 45 46.41 -69.42 -21.99
N GLN A 46 45.85 -70.50 -22.50
CA GLN A 46 44.46 -70.57 -22.95
C GLN A 46 43.72 -71.66 -22.16
N VAL A 47 42.53 -71.35 -21.67
CA VAL A 47 41.73 -72.23 -20.81
C VAL A 47 40.34 -72.40 -21.41
N ASP A 48 40.09 -73.59 -21.97
CA ASP A 48 38.82 -74.04 -22.56
C ASP A 48 38.16 -75.17 -21.76
N GLY A 49 38.86 -75.73 -20.77
CA GLY A 49 38.34 -76.69 -19.78
C GLY A 49 38.69 -76.24 -18.35
N GLY A 50 38.14 -76.92 -17.33
CA GLY A 50 38.36 -76.52 -15.93
C GLY A 50 39.80 -76.75 -15.44
N ILE A 51 40.33 -75.84 -14.62
CA ILE A 51 41.53 -76.02 -13.82
C ILE A 51 41.10 -76.05 -12.35
N TRP A 52 41.42 -77.12 -11.62
CA TRP A 52 41.11 -77.25 -10.18
C TRP A 52 42.39 -77.39 -9.37
N ALA A 53 42.64 -76.51 -8.39
CA ALA A 53 43.88 -76.50 -7.60
C ALA A 53 43.65 -76.05 -6.14
N GLN A 54 44.62 -76.24 -5.24
CA GLN A 54 44.58 -75.58 -3.91
C GLN A 54 45.06 -74.13 -4.00
N GLU A 55 46.25 -73.90 -4.56
CA GLU A 55 46.73 -72.56 -4.92
C GLU A 55 47.12 -72.57 -6.40
N LEU A 56 46.59 -71.64 -7.19
CA LEU A 56 46.88 -71.52 -8.62
C LEU A 56 47.59 -70.21 -8.90
N LYS A 57 48.78 -70.28 -9.52
CA LYS A 57 49.44 -69.10 -10.07
C LYS A 57 49.76 -69.30 -11.54
N VAL A 58 49.33 -68.35 -12.36
CA VAL A 58 49.54 -68.36 -13.81
C VAL A 58 50.42 -67.17 -14.19
N THR A 59 51.65 -67.42 -14.60
CA THR A 59 52.61 -66.39 -15.02
C THR A 59 52.83 -66.47 -16.54
N THR A 60 52.46 -65.41 -17.25
CA THR A 60 52.51 -65.34 -18.72
C THR A 60 53.38 -64.18 -19.21
N GLY A 61 53.85 -64.28 -20.45
CA GLY A 61 54.77 -63.35 -21.09
C GLY A 61 56.24 -63.72 -20.96
N ARG A 62 57.12 -62.84 -21.45
CA ARG A 62 58.56 -63.08 -21.52
C ARG A 62 59.23 -62.75 -20.19
N ASN A 63 59.54 -63.80 -19.43
CA ASN A 63 59.95 -63.69 -18.03
C ASN A 63 61.21 -64.47 -17.70
N LYS A 64 61.97 -63.96 -16.72
CA LYS A 64 62.81 -64.78 -15.84
C LYS A 64 62.08 -64.97 -14.53
N VAL A 65 61.74 -66.21 -14.23
CA VAL A 65 61.02 -66.61 -13.03
C VAL A 65 61.97 -67.43 -12.17
N ASN A 66 62.10 -67.15 -10.88
CA ASN A 66 62.86 -68.04 -9.99
C ASN A 66 62.11 -69.35 -9.72
N TYR A 67 62.78 -70.36 -9.16
CA TYR A 67 62.19 -71.69 -8.98
C TYR A 67 60.86 -71.70 -8.19
N THR A 68 60.73 -70.82 -7.20
CA THR A 68 59.55 -70.65 -6.33
C THR A 68 58.45 -69.76 -6.92
N ASN A 69 58.64 -69.24 -8.15
CA ASN A 69 57.72 -68.34 -8.84
C ASN A 69 57.28 -67.08 -8.06
N ASP A 70 57.94 -66.73 -6.96
CA ASP A 70 57.69 -65.51 -6.18
C ASP A 70 58.40 -64.29 -6.77
N LYS A 71 59.47 -64.48 -7.55
CA LYS A 71 60.18 -63.41 -8.24
C LYS A 71 60.11 -63.57 -9.75
N VAL A 72 59.30 -62.71 -10.38
CA VAL A 72 59.11 -62.61 -11.83
C VAL A 72 59.76 -61.33 -12.35
N VAL A 73 60.68 -61.44 -13.31
CA VAL A 73 61.36 -60.31 -13.94
C VAL A 73 61.12 -60.35 -15.45
N TYR A 74 60.47 -59.31 -15.98
CA TYR A 74 60.29 -59.14 -17.42
C TYR A 74 61.65 -58.97 -18.13
N VAL A 75 61.85 -59.64 -19.27
CA VAL A 75 63.16 -59.65 -19.97
C VAL A 75 63.26 -58.84 -21.24
N GLY A 76 62.17 -58.22 -21.72
CA GLY A 76 62.16 -57.35 -22.91
C GLY A 76 62.58 -58.04 -24.23
N SER A 77 62.23 -57.42 -25.36
CA SER A 77 62.90 -57.68 -26.64
C SER A 77 64.28 -57.03 -26.60
N LYS A 78 65.38 -57.77 -26.81
CA LYS A 78 66.67 -57.13 -27.09
C LYS A 78 66.63 -56.61 -28.53
N GLY A 79 66.68 -55.28 -28.72
CA GLY A 79 67.21 -54.65 -29.94
C GLY A 79 66.34 -53.61 -30.65
N SER A 80 66.98 -52.44 -30.85
CA SER A 80 66.81 -51.34 -31.83
C SER A 80 65.68 -50.33 -31.72
N ASP A 81 66.13 -49.09 -31.47
CA ASP A 81 65.62 -47.83 -32.02
C ASP A 81 65.10 -47.99 -33.46
N ASP A 82 63.82 -47.64 -33.70
CA ASP A 82 63.48 -46.94 -34.93
C ASP A 82 62.19 -46.11 -34.74
N LYS A 83 62.27 -44.84 -35.13
CA LYS A 83 61.15 -43.89 -35.22
C LYS A 83 60.55 -44.05 -36.61
N GLY A 84 59.29 -44.43 -36.73
CA GLY A 84 58.62 -44.39 -38.03
C GLY A 84 57.17 -44.85 -38.03
N SER A 85 56.30 -43.94 -38.48
CA SER A 85 54.92 -44.14 -38.94
C SER A 85 54.66 -45.48 -39.64
N VAL A 86 53.44 -46.03 -39.50
CA VAL A 86 52.52 -46.37 -40.61
C VAL A 86 51.24 -47.05 -40.07
N THR A 87 50.20 -46.83 -40.87
CA THR A 87 48.74 -47.01 -40.82
C THR A 87 48.18 -48.44 -40.75
N ASN A 88 46.93 -48.50 -40.26
CA ASN A 88 45.84 -49.46 -40.50
C ASN A 88 46.10 -50.70 -41.38
N GLY A 89 45.72 -51.88 -40.85
CA GLY A 89 45.35 -53.04 -41.66
C GLY A 89 45.56 -54.39 -40.98
N ASP A 90 44.49 -54.93 -40.39
CA ASP A 90 44.20 -56.34 -40.04
C ASP A 90 45.12 -57.17 -39.11
N ASP A 91 44.53 -57.43 -37.94
CA ASP A 91 44.34 -58.71 -37.26
C ASP A 91 45.53 -59.51 -36.67
N SER A 92 45.35 -59.84 -35.38
CA SER A 92 45.77 -61.11 -34.74
C SER A 92 47.16 -61.31 -34.10
N SER A 93 47.81 -60.32 -33.45
CA SER A 93 48.84 -60.69 -32.42
C SER A 93 49.19 -59.73 -31.26
N THR A 94 48.36 -58.76 -30.84
CA THR A 94 48.46 -58.20 -29.47
C THR A 94 47.57 -59.00 -28.52
N GLY A 95 47.90 -60.29 -28.40
CA GLY A 95 47.05 -61.29 -27.76
C GLY A 95 47.01 -61.19 -26.24
N TYR A 96 45.88 -61.62 -25.65
CA TYR A 96 45.80 -61.91 -24.24
C TYR A 96 46.84 -62.97 -23.85
N GLY A 97 47.63 -62.68 -22.81
CA GLY A 97 48.60 -63.62 -22.24
C GLY A 97 47.89 -64.74 -21.50
N ILE A 98 46.73 -64.44 -20.92
CA ILE A 98 45.83 -65.39 -20.28
C ILE A 98 44.44 -65.21 -20.90
N ASP A 99 43.89 -66.26 -21.49
CA ASP A 99 42.59 -66.26 -22.16
C ASP A 99 41.72 -67.42 -21.65
N VAL A 100 40.72 -67.10 -20.82
CA VAL A 100 39.74 -68.05 -20.29
C VAL A 100 38.47 -67.94 -21.12
N ARG A 101 38.14 -68.97 -21.90
CA ARG A 101 36.94 -68.98 -22.74
C ARG A 101 35.68 -69.36 -21.96
N GLU A 102 34.52 -69.16 -22.56
CA GLU A 102 33.20 -69.34 -21.93
C GLU A 102 32.98 -70.73 -21.29
N LEU A 103 33.49 -71.79 -21.93
CA LEU A 103 33.42 -73.16 -21.41
C LEU A 103 34.56 -73.50 -20.42
N GLY A 104 35.57 -72.62 -20.31
CA GLY A 104 36.73 -72.78 -19.44
C GLY A 104 36.50 -72.21 -18.03
N GLY A 105 37.32 -72.65 -17.09
CA GLY A 105 37.29 -72.07 -15.75
C GLY A 105 38.53 -72.40 -14.92
N MET A 106 38.80 -71.56 -13.93
CA MET A 106 39.86 -71.73 -12.95
C MET A 106 39.24 -71.74 -11.56
N TYR A 107 39.43 -72.80 -10.80
CA TYR A 107 38.83 -73.04 -9.49
C TYR A 107 39.93 -73.39 -8.51
N ALA A 108 40.22 -72.51 -7.55
CA ALA A 108 41.23 -72.82 -6.53
C ALA A 108 40.86 -72.34 -5.13
N GLY A 109 41.70 -72.63 -4.13
CA GLY A 109 41.67 -71.97 -2.84
C GLY A 109 42.14 -70.52 -2.95
N LYS A 110 43.22 -70.26 -3.70
CA LYS A 110 43.72 -68.91 -4.08
C LYS A 110 44.13 -68.88 -5.54
N ILE A 111 43.97 -67.73 -6.22
CA ILE A 111 44.36 -67.56 -7.63
C ILE A 111 45.20 -66.30 -7.81
N HIS A 112 46.37 -66.40 -8.44
CA HIS A 112 47.20 -65.27 -8.87
C HIS A 112 47.53 -65.35 -10.37
N LEU A 113 46.98 -64.43 -11.16
CA LEU A 113 47.24 -64.32 -12.59
C LEU A 113 48.20 -63.16 -12.85
N VAL A 114 49.28 -63.40 -13.59
CA VAL A 114 50.32 -62.42 -13.90
C VAL A 114 50.60 -62.43 -15.41
N ALA A 115 50.37 -61.31 -16.09
CA ALA A 115 50.69 -61.10 -17.50
C ALA A 115 51.70 -59.97 -17.65
N THR A 116 52.95 -60.28 -17.99
CA THR A 116 54.08 -59.34 -17.89
C THR A 116 54.55 -58.73 -19.21
N ASP A 117 54.10 -59.25 -20.36
CA ASP A 117 54.45 -58.68 -21.65
C ASP A 117 53.77 -57.32 -21.84
N ASN A 118 54.53 -56.31 -22.29
CA ASN A 118 53.97 -54.98 -22.54
C ASN A 118 52.81 -55.06 -23.53
N GLY A 119 51.62 -54.59 -23.13
CA GLY A 119 50.41 -54.62 -23.95
C GLY A 119 49.67 -55.96 -24.02
N VAL A 120 50.15 -57.00 -23.35
CA VAL A 120 49.53 -58.33 -23.32
C VAL A 120 48.59 -58.45 -22.13
N GLY A 121 47.32 -58.74 -22.42
CA GLY A 121 46.20 -58.65 -21.48
C GLY A 121 45.78 -59.94 -20.78
N VAL A 122 44.71 -59.85 -20.00
CA VAL A 122 43.94 -61.01 -19.49
C VAL A 122 42.50 -60.92 -19.99
N ASN A 123 41.99 -61.99 -20.59
CA ASN A 123 40.59 -62.10 -21.01
C ASN A 123 39.91 -63.22 -20.22
N ASN A 124 38.76 -62.92 -19.62
CA ASN A 124 37.91 -63.90 -18.95
C ASN A 124 36.48 -63.83 -19.47
N ALA A 125 36.10 -64.83 -20.26
CA ALA A 125 34.71 -65.11 -20.63
C ALA A 125 34.10 -66.27 -19.82
N GLY A 126 34.94 -67.07 -19.15
CA GLY A 126 34.53 -68.20 -18.30
C GLY A 126 34.42 -67.85 -16.82
N LYS A 127 34.71 -68.82 -15.95
CA LYS A 127 34.61 -68.67 -14.48
C LYS A 127 35.97 -68.77 -13.79
N ILE A 128 36.38 -67.71 -13.09
CA ILE A 128 37.56 -67.68 -12.21
C ILE A 128 37.06 -67.59 -10.77
N GLY A 129 37.30 -68.63 -9.98
CA GLY A 129 36.70 -68.82 -8.66
C GLY A 129 37.72 -69.20 -7.58
N ALA A 130 37.84 -68.42 -6.52
CA ALA A 130 38.59 -68.78 -5.31
C ALA A 130 37.63 -69.16 -4.16
N SER A 131 37.66 -70.41 -3.71
CA SER A 131 36.71 -70.98 -2.75
C SER A 131 36.96 -70.60 -1.29
N VAL A 132 38.21 -70.27 -0.93
CA VAL A 132 38.60 -69.98 0.47
C VAL A 132 39.36 -68.66 0.61
N GLY A 133 40.22 -68.32 -0.35
CA GLY A 133 41.13 -67.17 -0.31
C GLY A 133 40.86 -66.12 -1.38
N GLU A 134 41.91 -65.40 -1.77
CA GLU A 134 41.87 -64.23 -2.65
C GLU A 134 42.08 -64.56 -4.14
N ILE A 135 41.65 -63.64 -5.00
CA ILE A 135 42.04 -63.58 -6.42
C ILE A 135 42.86 -62.32 -6.66
N ARG A 136 44.02 -62.48 -7.28
CA ARG A 136 44.86 -61.38 -7.75
C ARG A 136 45.11 -61.50 -9.25
N ILE A 137 44.94 -60.42 -10.01
CA ILE A 137 45.22 -60.36 -11.45
C ILE A 137 46.08 -59.14 -11.72
N ASP A 138 47.35 -59.32 -12.12
CA ASP A 138 48.26 -58.24 -12.50
C ASP A 138 48.59 -58.35 -14.00
N SER A 139 48.30 -57.31 -14.79
CA SER A 139 48.56 -57.28 -16.24
C SER A 139 49.27 -56.00 -16.68
N GLN A 140 50.26 -56.15 -17.56
CA GLN A 140 50.89 -55.04 -18.29
C GLN A 140 50.07 -54.60 -19.53
N GLY A 141 48.96 -55.28 -19.83
CA GLY A 141 48.01 -54.96 -20.90
C GLY A 141 46.59 -54.71 -20.38
N LYS A 142 45.60 -54.91 -21.26
CA LYS A 142 44.17 -54.75 -20.95
C LYS A 142 43.61 -55.96 -20.21
N ILE A 143 42.72 -55.74 -19.24
CA ILE A 143 41.96 -56.82 -18.58
C ILE A 143 40.50 -56.72 -18.98
N VAL A 144 39.92 -57.82 -19.49
CA VAL A 144 38.50 -57.92 -19.86
C VAL A 144 37.85 -59.06 -19.09
N ASN A 145 36.78 -58.76 -18.36
CA ASN A 145 35.91 -59.75 -17.74
C ASN A 145 34.51 -59.67 -18.36
N SER A 146 34.11 -60.68 -19.12
CA SER A 146 32.74 -60.89 -19.61
C SER A 146 32.04 -62.05 -18.89
N GLY A 147 32.79 -62.91 -18.19
CA GLY A 147 32.27 -64.02 -17.40
C GLY A 147 32.16 -63.71 -15.90
N TYR A 148 32.64 -64.64 -15.06
CA TYR A 148 32.57 -64.52 -13.60
C TYR A 148 33.98 -64.52 -12.99
N VAL A 149 34.26 -63.56 -12.12
CA VAL A 149 35.42 -63.54 -11.22
C VAL A 149 34.90 -63.48 -9.79
N GLY A 150 35.14 -64.49 -8.96
CA GLY A 150 34.67 -64.43 -7.59
C GLY A 150 35.52 -65.16 -6.57
N ALA A 151 35.67 -64.55 -5.41
CA ALA A 151 36.51 -65.06 -4.32
C ALA A 151 35.73 -65.12 -3.01
N ASN A 152 36.18 -65.97 -2.09
CA ASN A 152 35.70 -65.89 -0.71
C ASN A 152 36.29 -64.66 0.00
N GLN A 153 37.59 -64.39 -0.20
CA GLN A 153 38.26 -63.18 0.33
C GLN A 153 38.40 -62.12 -0.77
N ASP A 154 39.50 -61.35 -0.79
CA ASP A 154 39.65 -60.17 -1.63
C ASP A 154 39.81 -60.51 -3.12
N VAL A 155 39.33 -59.62 -3.99
CA VAL A 155 39.62 -59.61 -5.44
C VAL A 155 40.39 -58.35 -5.78
N THR A 156 41.65 -58.48 -6.23
CA THR A 156 42.48 -57.36 -6.68
C THR A 156 42.85 -57.52 -8.16
N ILE A 157 42.49 -56.55 -8.99
CA ILE A 157 42.80 -56.51 -10.43
C ILE A 157 43.60 -55.24 -10.74
N THR A 158 44.80 -55.39 -11.30
CA THR A 158 45.70 -54.29 -11.64
C THR A 158 46.11 -54.37 -13.11
N ALA A 159 45.84 -53.32 -13.89
CA ALA A 159 46.17 -53.23 -15.31
C ALA A 159 47.00 -51.96 -15.62
N GLN A 160 48.07 -52.09 -16.41
CA GLN A 160 48.80 -50.93 -16.95
C GLN A 160 48.06 -50.26 -18.13
N GLN A 161 47.09 -50.96 -18.74
CA GLN A 161 46.16 -50.36 -19.69
C GLN A 161 44.76 -50.31 -19.05
N GLN A 162 43.72 -50.67 -19.80
CA GLN A 162 42.32 -50.55 -19.41
C GLN A 162 41.80 -51.80 -18.67
N ILE A 163 40.85 -51.61 -17.76
CA ILE A 163 40.00 -52.68 -17.21
C ILE A 163 38.59 -52.55 -17.79
N GLN A 164 38.02 -53.64 -18.30
CA GLN A 164 36.62 -53.73 -18.72
C GLN A 164 35.93 -54.87 -17.98
N ASN A 165 34.81 -54.58 -17.33
CA ASN A 165 33.95 -55.58 -16.72
C ASN A 165 32.54 -55.48 -17.28
N ASN A 166 32.17 -56.46 -18.08
CA ASN A 166 30.82 -56.69 -18.60
C ASN A 166 30.15 -57.88 -17.88
N GLY A 167 30.93 -58.67 -17.14
CA GLY A 167 30.47 -59.81 -16.36
C GLY A 167 30.29 -59.51 -14.87
N THR A 168 30.45 -60.52 -14.02
CA THR A 168 30.31 -60.38 -12.56
C THR A 168 31.66 -60.46 -11.84
N ILE A 169 31.90 -59.53 -10.92
CA ILE A 169 32.99 -59.58 -9.94
C ILE A 169 32.37 -59.69 -8.54
N TYR A 170 32.73 -60.71 -7.77
CA TYR A 170 32.04 -61.05 -6.52
C TYR A 170 33.02 -61.38 -5.38
N THR A 171 32.73 -60.93 -4.15
CA THR A 171 33.38 -61.43 -2.93
C THR A 171 32.34 -61.85 -1.89
N GLN A 172 32.62 -62.92 -1.12
CA GLN A 172 31.74 -63.36 -0.04
C GLN A 172 32.09 -62.69 1.30
N GLN A 173 33.39 -62.50 1.58
CA GLN A 173 33.94 -61.95 2.82
C GLN A 173 35.16 -61.06 2.57
N GLY A 174 35.17 -60.30 1.48
CA GLY A 174 36.38 -59.62 0.99
C GLY A 174 36.12 -58.28 0.29
N ASN A 175 37.19 -57.54 0.05
CA ASN A 175 37.16 -56.29 -0.70
C ASN A 175 37.38 -56.54 -2.21
N ILE A 176 36.85 -55.66 -3.05
CA ILE A 176 37.12 -55.64 -4.50
C ILE A 176 37.94 -54.40 -4.82
N LYS A 177 39.12 -54.56 -5.42
CA LYS A 177 40.00 -53.45 -5.83
C LYS A 177 40.38 -53.55 -7.31
N LEU A 178 40.06 -52.51 -8.07
CA LEU A 178 40.44 -52.37 -9.49
C LEU A 178 41.39 -51.18 -9.65
N ASN A 179 42.62 -51.40 -10.14
CA ASN A 179 43.61 -50.36 -10.39
C ASN A 179 44.00 -50.33 -11.88
N SER A 180 43.77 -49.24 -12.58
CA SER A 180 44.12 -49.05 -13.99
C SER A 180 44.98 -47.81 -14.19
N GLN A 181 46.03 -47.89 -15.01
CA GLN A 181 46.76 -46.69 -15.47
C GLN A 181 46.10 -46.01 -16.68
N GLN A 182 44.96 -46.52 -17.16
CA GLN A 182 44.11 -45.89 -18.19
C GLN A 182 42.67 -45.80 -17.64
N ASP A 183 41.69 -46.38 -18.32
CA ASP A 183 40.27 -46.34 -17.96
C ASP A 183 39.78 -47.63 -17.27
N ILE A 184 38.72 -47.50 -16.46
CA ILE A 184 37.88 -48.61 -15.99
C ILE A 184 36.49 -48.46 -16.62
N GLN A 185 36.04 -49.45 -17.38
CA GLN A 185 34.66 -49.54 -17.86
C GLN A 185 33.92 -50.65 -17.11
N GLN A 186 32.85 -50.28 -16.41
CA GLN A 186 32.05 -51.14 -15.55
C GLN A 186 30.60 -51.16 -16.02
N GLN A 187 30.26 -52.18 -16.78
CA GLN A 187 28.93 -52.41 -17.36
C GLN A 187 28.20 -53.57 -16.70
N GLY A 188 28.94 -54.52 -16.11
CA GLY A 188 28.40 -55.68 -15.43
C GLY A 188 28.11 -55.46 -13.95
N ASN A 189 28.24 -56.53 -13.15
CA ASN A 189 27.94 -56.51 -11.72
C ASN A 189 29.22 -56.58 -10.88
N VAL A 190 29.27 -55.79 -9.82
CA VAL A 190 30.32 -55.83 -8.80
C VAL A 190 29.64 -55.91 -7.45
N VAL A 191 29.84 -57.01 -6.73
CA VAL A 191 29.17 -57.26 -5.45
C VAL A 191 30.21 -57.64 -4.42
N ALA A 192 30.45 -56.76 -3.45
CA ALA A 192 31.38 -57.01 -2.36
C ALA A 192 30.62 -57.32 -1.07
N LYS A 193 30.55 -58.60 -0.71
CA LYS A 193 30.07 -59.04 0.61
C LYS A 193 31.23 -59.22 1.57
N GLY A 194 30.94 -59.01 2.84
CA GLY A 194 31.85 -59.09 3.95
C GLY A 194 31.34 -58.18 5.05
N SER A 195 30.99 -58.77 6.19
CA SER A 195 30.59 -58.09 7.43
C SER A 195 31.32 -56.77 7.65
N ALA A 196 30.69 -55.79 8.32
CA ALA A 196 31.05 -54.37 8.51
C ALA A 196 32.53 -53.87 8.47
N GLN A 197 33.54 -54.74 8.61
CA GLN A 197 34.98 -54.49 8.50
C GLN A 197 35.61 -54.84 7.12
N LYS A 198 34.89 -55.56 6.24
CA LYS A 198 35.29 -55.89 4.85
C LYS A 198 34.15 -55.50 3.89
N GLY A 199 34.15 -56.03 2.66
CA GLY A 199 33.09 -55.75 1.69
C GLY A 199 33.21 -54.38 1.00
N ASN A 200 34.40 -53.76 0.98
CA ASN A 200 34.61 -52.48 0.31
C ASN A 200 34.87 -52.68 -1.19
N VAL A 201 34.46 -51.70 -2.01
CA VAL A 201 34.81 -51.62 -3.43
C VAL A 201 35.69 -50.39 -3.68
N GLN A 202 36.85 -50.56 -4.30
CA GLN A 202 37.79 -49.48 -4.62
C GLN A 202 38.19 -49.51 -6.10
N PHE A 203 37.80 -48.50 -6.87
CA PHE A 203 38.25 -48.33 -8.26
C PHE A 203 39.18 -47.13 -8.36
N SER A 204 40.37 -47.34 -8.93
CA SER A 204 41.34 -46.29 -9.19
C SER A 204 41.80 -46.35 -10.64
N ALA A 205 41.53 -45.29 -11.41
CA ALA A 205 41.94 -45.12 -12.79
C ALA A 205 42.79 -43.85 -12.93
N LYS A 206 43.69 -43.76 -13.91
CA LYS A 206 44.41 -42.50 -14.20
C LYS A 206 43.67 -41.60 -15.18
N LYS A 207 42.80 -42.17 -16.02
CA LYS A 207 41.95 -41.43 -16.97
C LYS A 207 40.50 -41.43 -16.48
N GLY A 208 39.67 -42.34 -16.95
CA GLY A 208 38.23 -42.36 -16.66
C GLY A 208 37.75 -43.60 -15.91
N ILE A 209 36.68 -43.44 -15.11
CA ILE A 209 35.81 -44.55 -14.70
C ILE A 209 34.44 -44.33 -15.33
N ARG A 210 33.98 -45.29 -16.15
CA ARG A 210 32.65 -45.29 -16.75
C ARG A 210 31.81 -46.43 -16.16
N GLN A 211 30.84 -46.10 -15.31
CA GLN A 211 29.89 -47.00 -14.69
C GLN A 211 28.56 -46.96 -15.47
N SER A 212 28.01 -48.13 -15.78
CA SER A 212 26.67 -48.31 -16.36
C SER A 212 25.96 -49.58 -15.89
N GLY A 213 26.62 -50.41 -15.08
CA GLY A 213 26.02 -51.55 -14.39
C GLY A 213 25.85 -51.31 -12.89
N SER A 214 25.89 -52.38 -12.09
CA SER A 214 25.66 -52.32 -10.64
C SER A 214 26.94 -52.55 -9.83
N THR A 215 27.20 -51.67 -8.87
CA THR A 215 28.21 -51.86 -7.82
C THR A 215 27.55 -51.80 -6.46
N LEU A 216 27.52 -52.93 -5.77
CA LEU A 216 26.86 -53.10 -4.48
C LEU A 216 27.90 -53.56 -3.43
N ALA A 217 27.95 -52.91 -2.28
CA ALA A 217 28.92 -53.19 -1.23
C ALA A 217 28.24 -53.27 0.15
N GLU A 218 28.59 -54.27 0.96
CA GLU A 218 28.28 -54.23 2.41
C GLU A 218 29.13 -53.18 3.14
N GLY A 219 30.30 -52.85 2.57
CA GLY A 219 31.20 -51.81 3.02
C GLY A 219 31.09 -50.52 2.20
N ASN A 220 32.20 -49.79 2.13
CA ASN A 220 32.29 -48.51 1.42
C ASN A 220 32.59 -48.71 -0.07
N ILE A 221 32.18 -47.73 -0.89
CA ILE A 221 32.57 -47.63 -2.30
C ILE A 221 33.47 -46.39 -2.47
N ASP A 222 34.65 -46.52 -3.08
CA ASP A 222 35.57 -45.41 -3.37
C ASP A 222 36.07 -45.47 -4.83
N TYR A 223 35.65 -44.51 -5.65
CA TYR A 223 36.09 -44.36 -7.04
C TYR A 223 37.00 -43.13 -7.16
N ARG A 224 38.16 -43.29 -7.79
CA ARG A 224 39.14 -42.21 -8.04
C ARG A 224 39.65 -42.22 -9.47
N ALA A 225 39.49 -41.12 -10.19
CA ALA A 225 39.94 -40.98 -11.58
C ALA A 225 40.16 -39.51 -11.97
N ALA A 226 40.63 -39.23 -13.19
CA ALA A 226 40.57 -37.86 -13.72
C ALA A 226 39.12 -37.49 -14.09
N ASP A 227 38.36 -38.45 -14.63
CA ASP A 227 36.94 -38.30 -14.97
C ASP A 227 36.11 -39.48 -14.46
N ILE A 228 34.94 -39.22 -13.87
CA ILE A 228 33.98 -40.26 -13.46
C ILE A 228 32.66 -40.01 -14.19
N GLN A 229 32.11 -41.05 -14.80
CA GLN A 229 30.78 -41.05 -15.40
C GLN A 229 29.99 -42.27 -14.94
N ALA A 230 29.00 -42.08 -14.07
CA ALA A 230 27.92 -43.03 -13.83
C ALA A 230 26.72 -42.63 -14.68
N THR A 231 26.27 -43.51 -15.57
CA THR A 231 25.10 -43.27 -16.45
C THR A 231 23.79 -43.34 -15.67
N ASP A 232 22.70 -42.88 -16.29
CA ASP A 232 21.32 -42.98 -15.82
C ASP A 232 20.86 -44.40 -15.43
N VAL A 233 21.41 -45.44 -16.05
CA VAL A 233 21.14 -46.85 -15.71
C VAL A 233 22.04 -47.42 -14.60
N SER A 234 22.98 -46.64 -14.05
CA SER A 234 23.90 -47.13 -13.01
C SER A 234 23.20 -47.36 -11.68
N THR A 235 23.68 -48.37 -10.93
CA THR A 235 23.36 -48.53 -9.51
C THR A 235 24.64 -48.57 -8.70
N LEU A 236 24.84 -47.60 -7.80
CA LEU A 236 25.95 -47.59 -6.85
C LEU A 236 25.36 -47.60 -5.43
N ALA A 237 25.63 -48.64 -4.64
CA ALA A 237 25.04 -48.79 -3.31
C ALA A 237 26.07 -49.24 -2.25
N GLY A 238 26.35 -48.36 -1.28
CA GLY A 238 27.22 -48.64 -0.13
C GLY A 238 26.44 -48.95 1.15
N GLY A 239 26.81 -50.01 1.86
CA GLY A 239 26.10 -50.51 3.04
C GLY A 239 24.77 -51.17 2.69
N VAL A 240 24.80 -52.06 1.70
CA VAL A 240 23.69 -52.94 1.34
C VAL A 240 23.65 -54.12 2.31
N ASN A 241 22.47 -54.48 2.80
CA ASN A 241 22.24 -55.73 3.51
C ASN A 241 21.83 -56.80 2.47
N PHE A 242 22.67 -57.82 2.29
CA PHE A 242 22.36 -58.94 1.40
C PHE A 242 21.67 -60.07 2.19
N ASN A 243 20.35 -60.15 2.10
CA ASN A 243 19.57 -61.26 2.66
C ASN A 243 19.19 -62.26 1.55
N GLU A 244 18.80 -63.48 1.91
CA GLU A 244 18.49 -64.55 0.94
C GLU A 244 17.36 -64.20 -0.05
N ASN A 245 16.47 -63.27 0.31
CA ASN A 245 15.27 -62.92 -0.47
C ASN A 245 15.33 -61.55 -1.17
N ALA A 246 16.20 -60.63 -0.74
CA ALA A 246 16.36 -59.31 -1.34
C ALA A 246 17.63 -58.59 -0.83
N SER A 247 18.19 -57.73 -1.67
CA SER A 247 19.21 -56.74 -1.30
C SER A 247 18.53 -55.41 -1.01
N ALA A 248 18.74 -54.85 0.18
CA ALA A 248 18.18 -53.55 0.55
C ALA A 248 19.26 -52.65 1.15
N LEU A 249 19.11 -51.33 1.02
CA LEU A 249 19.97 -50.39 1.72
C LEU A 249 19.78 -50.58 3.23
N ALA A 250 20.88 -50.64 3.99
CA ALA A 250 20.79 -50.62 5.44
C ALA A 250 20.15 -49.32 5.94
N THR A 251 19.75 -49.30 7.21
CA THR A 251 19.26 -48.09 7.87
C THR A 251 20.25 -46.94 7.65
N LYS A 252 19.72 -45.74 7.37
CA LYS A 252 20.52 -44.54 7.14
C LYS A 252 20.92 -43.93 8.49
N GLU A 253 22.19 -44.04 8.86
CA GLU A 253 22.73 -43.63 10.17
C GLU A 253 24.21 -43.23 10.10
N ASP A 254 24.72 -42.50 11.12
CA ASP A 254 26.07 -41.90 11.08
C ASP A 254 27.21 -42.94 11.06
N ASN A 255 26.95 -44.14 11.54
CA ASN A 255 27.83 -45.31 11.57
C ASN A 255 27.66 -46.25 10.36
N GLY A 256 26.83 -45.86 9.38
CA GLY A 256 26.66 -46.57 8.11
C GLY A 256 27.91 -46.54 7.23
N LYS A 257 27.74 -46.82 5.94
CA LYS A 257 28.83 -46.90 4.96
C LYS A 257 28.76 -45.79 3.95
N ASP A 258 29.93 -45.40 3.45
CA ASP A 258 30.11 -44.27 2.56
C ASP A 258 30.27 -44.70 1.10
N LEU A 259 29.82 -43.83 0.20
CA LEU A 259 30.05 -43.91 -1.24
C LEU A 259 30.77 -42.63 -1.66
N SER A 260 32.01 -42.74 -2.14
CA SER A 260 32.89 -41.64 -2.50
C SER A 260 33.27 -41.71 -3.97
N LEU A 261 32.99 -40.64 -4.71
CA LEU A 261 33.36 -40.45 -6.11
C LEU A 261 34.23 -39.20 -6.20
N THR A 262 35.54 -39.38 -6.37
CA THR A 262 36.51 -38.27 -6.48
C THR A 262 37.11 -38.26 -7.88
N ALA A 263 36.83 -37.22 -8.66
CA ALA A 263 37.46 -36.97 -9.94
C ALA A 263 38.36 -35.73 -9.89
N ASP A 264 39.41 -35.66 -10.70
CA ASP A 264 40.22 -34.44 -10.81
C ASP A 264 39.47 -33.37 -11.61
N ASN A 265 38.86 -33.74 -12.75
CA ASN A 265 38.21 -32.82 -13.69
C ASN A 265 36.67 -32.86 -13.54
N ARG A 266 36.01 -33.93 -14.00
CA ARG A 266 34.54 -34.00 -14.04
C ARG A 266 33.99 -35.26 -13.39
N ALA A 267 32.94 -35.10 -12.58
CA ALA A 267 32.13 -36.20 -12.08
C ALA A 267 30.68 -36.03 -12.56
N VAL A 268 30.27 -36.86 -13.54
CA VAL A 268 28.88 -37.00 -13.97
C VAL A 268 28.29 -38.24 -13.30
N VAL A 269 27.27 -38.07 -12.46
CA VAL A 269 26.76 -39.11 -11.57
C VAL A 269 25.24 -39.18 -11.71
N GLY A 270 24.77 -40.00 -12.66
CA GLY A 270 23.36 -40.34 -12.85
C GLY A 270 22.98 -41.69 -12.25
N GLY A 271 21.69 -42.04 -12.37
CA GLY A 271 21.14 -43.32 -11.91
C GLY A 271 20.88 -43.39 -10.41
N GLN A 272 20.85 -44.59 -9.86
CA GLN A 272 20.54 -44.84 -8.44
C GLN A 272 21.81 -44.83 -7.59
N ILE A 273 21.88 -43.88 -6.66
CA ILE A 273 23.03 -43.67 -5.78
C ILE A 273 22.57 -43.79 -4.32
N LEU A 274 22.97 -44.87 -3.68
CA LEU A 274 22.45 -45.27 -2.37
C LEU A 274 23.60 -45.40 -1.37
N SER A 275 23.41 -44.87 -0.16
CA SER A 275 24.40 -44.96 0.90
C SER A 275 23.72 -45.03 2.26
N SER A 276 24.13 -45.97 3.11
CA SER A 276 23.63 -46.03 4.50
C SER A 276 24.21 -44.93 5.38
N ASN A 277 25.25 -44.22 4.94
CA ASN A 277 25.72 -43.00 5.60
C ASN A 277 25.89 -41.85 4.60
N GLN A 278 27.10 -41.65 4.05
CA GLN A 278 27.39 -40.48 3.23
C GLN A 278 27.60 -40.82 1.77
N VAL A 279 27.05 -40.01 0.87
CA VAL A 279 27.50 -39.90 -0.52
C VAL A 279 28.41 -38.69 -0.61
N ARG A 280 29.62 -38.85 -1.13
CA ARG A 280 30.56 -37.75 -1.41
C ARG A 280 30.90 -37.73 -2.89
N VAL A 281 30.64 -36.61 -3.56
CA VAL A 281 31.05 -36.38 -4.95
C VAL A 281 31.94 -35.15 -4.98
N LYS A 282 33.16 -35.27 -5.47
CA LYS A 282 34.12 -34.17 -5.54
C LYS A 282 34.83 -34.15 -6.89
N ALA A 283 34.81 -33.01 -7.57
CA ALA A 283 35.53 -32.79 -8.83
C ALA A 283 35.72 -31.28 -9.08
N GLU A 284 36.48 -30.91 -10.12
CA GLU A 284 36.47 -29.52 -10.61
C GLU A 284 35.06 -29.11 -11.08
N GLN A 285 34.32 -30.03 -11.71
CA GLN A 285 32.90 -29.89 -12.09
C GLN A 285 32.08 -31.12 -11.70
N VAL A 286 30.92 -30.89 -11.04
CA VAL A 286 30.01 -31.96 -10.59
C VAL A 286 28.65 -31.84 -11.28
N ASP A 287 28.15 -32.96 -11.80
CA ASP A 287 26.87 -33.06 -12.49
C ASP A 287 26.12 -34.30 -11.99
N LEU A 288 25.06 -34.07 -11.22
CA LEU A 288 24.17 -35.05 -10.60
C LEU A 288 22.81 -35.10 -11.33
N SER A 289 22.73 -34.61 -12.57
CA SER A 289 21.47 -34.49 -13.31
C SER A 289 20.76 -35.85 -13.45
N GLY A 290 19.45 -35.87 -13.20
CA GLY A 290 18.60 -37.06 -13.28
C GLY A 290 18.91 -38.16 -12.27
N SER A 291 19.81 -37.93 -11.30
CA SER A 291 20.17 -38.92 -10.28
C SER A 291 19.06 -39.14 -9.26
N GLN A 292 18.99 -40.35 -8.72
CA GLN A 292 18.14 -40.72 -7.59
C GLN A 292 19.04 -41.04 -6.39
N VAL A 293 19.21 -40.05 -5.51
CA VAL A 293 20.10 -40.17 -4.35
C VAL A 293 19.29 -40.44 -3.09
N GLN A 294 19.65 -41.49 -2.34
CA GLN A 294 19.16 -41.71 -0.98
C GLN A 294 20.31 -41.99 -0.01
N ALA A 295 20.45 -41.14 1.01
CA ALA A 295 21.51 -41.28 2.00
C ALA A 295 21.15 -40.71 3.38
N ASN A 296 21.97 -40.96 4.40
CA ASN A 296 21.92 -40.16 5.64
C ASN A 296 22.39 -38.72 5.34
N ARG A 297 23.47 -38.60 4.54
CA ARG A 297 24.07 -37.32 4.10
C ARG A 297 24.52 -37.37 2.64
N LEU A 298 24.41 -36.25 1.92
CA LEU A 298 25.06 -36.05 0.62
C LEU A 298 25.95 -34.80 0.69
N THR A 299 27.18 -34.91 0.20
CA THR A 299 28.07 -33.78 -0.01
C THR A 299 28.60 -33.79 -1.43
N ALA A 300 28.21 -32.78 -2.22
CA ALA A 300 28.69 -32.57 -3.58
C ALA A 300 29.51 -31.27 -3.63
N ILE A 301 30.78 -31.38 -4.02
CA ILE A 301 31.73 -30.26 -4.04
C ILE A 301 32.31 -30.13 -5.43
N SER A 302 31.97 -29.03 -6.09
CA SER A 302 32.64 -28.56 -7.29
C SER A 302 33.74 -27.57 -6.90
N THR A 303 35.01 -27.88 -7.17
CA THR A 303 36.13 -27.06 -6.67
C THR A 303 36.48 -25.86 -7.56
N GLY A 304 36.05 -25.86 -8.83
CA GLY A 304 36.41 -24.81 -9.80
C GLY A 304 35.27 -24.34 -10.71
N GLY A 305 34.27 -25.19 -11.00
CA GLY A 305 33.18 -24.88 -11.92
C GLY A 305 31.79 -25.06 -11.32
N GLY A 306 30.77 -25.13 -12.18
CA GLY A 306 29.37 -25.25 -11.77
C GLY A 306 29.03 -26.60 -11.13
N LEU A 307 27.94 -26.63 -10.37
CA LEU A 307 27.33 -27.85 -9.84
C LEU A 307 25.92 -27.97 -10.42
N VAL A 308 25.62 -29.08 -11.11
CA VAL A 308 24.31 -29.30 -11.75
C VAL A 308 23.61 -30.46 -11.06
N THR A 309 22.32 -30.32 -10.75
CA THR A 309 21.46 -31.35 -10.15
C THR A 309 20.11 -31.44 -10.86
N ASP A 310 20.04 -30.99 -12.11
CA ASP A 310 18.78 -30.80 -12.83
C ASP A 310 18.00 -32.12 -12.95
N GLY A 311 16.69 -32.07 -12.69
CA GLY A 311 15.81 -33.24 -12.73
C GLY A 311 16.14 -34.34 -11.71
N SER A 312 17.04 -34.09 -10.76
CA SER A 312 17.41 -35.08 -9.73
C SER A 312 16.34 -35.26 -8.66
N GLN A 313 16.37 -36.41 -7.99
CA GLN A 313 15.53 -36.77 -6.85
C GLN A 313 16.46 -37.11 -5.68
N ILE A 314 16.71 -36.13 -4.81
CA ILE A 314 17.71 -36.22 -3.75
C ILE A 314 17.00 -36.17 -2.40
N TYR A 315 17.08 -37.28 -1.67
CA TYR A 315 16.55 -37.40 -0.31
C TYR A 315 17.67 -37.75 0.67
N THR A 316 17.87 -36.91 1.67
CA THR A 316 18.77 -37.21 2.79
C THR A 316 18.04 -37.15 4.13
N GLU A 317 18.41 -38.02 5.07
CA GLU A 317 17.82 -38.00 6.42
C GLU A 317 18.27 -36.74 7.17
N LYS A 318 19.57 -36.43 7.18
CA LYS A 318 20.16 -35.33 7.95
C LYS A 318 20.55 -34.11 7.10
N GLU A 319 21.46 -34.29 6.14
CA GLU A 319 22.11 -33.14 5.49
C GLU A 319 22.29 -33.33 3.99
N LEU A 320 22.02 -32.28 3.24
CA LEU A 320 22.38 -32.15 1.83
C LEU A 320 23.24 -30.90 1.67
N ALA A 321 24.52 -31.11 1.39
CA ALA A 321 25.50 -30.05 1.17
C ALA A 321 25.89 -29.96 -0.31
N LEU A 322 25.54 -28.84 -0.95
CA LEU A 322 25.91 -28.52 -2.34
C LEU A 322 26.82 -27.29 -2.35
N GLN A 323 28.05 -27.46 -2.84
CA GLN A 323 29.09 -26.44 -2.76
C GLN A 323 29.75 -26.21 -4.12
N THR A 324 29.72 -24.97 -4.59
CA THR A 324 30.42 -24.51 -5.81
C THR A 324 30.86 -23.05 -5.64
N PRO A 325 32.04 -22.65 -6.15
CA PRO A 325 32.41 -21.23 -6.18
C PRO A 325 31.64 -20.42 -7.25
N THR A 326 30.82 -21.06 -8.08
CA THR A 326 30.15 -20.45 -9.24
C THR A 326 28.64 -20.71 -9.21
N HIS A 327 28.07 -21.28 -10.27
CA HIS A 327 26.63 -21.48 -10.43
C HIS A 327 26.17 -22.87 -9.99
N LEU A 328 25.10 -22.91 -9.19
CA LEU A 328 24.37 -24.14 -8.84
C LEU A 328 23.05 -24.19 -9.62
N SER A 329 22.88 -25.21 -10.46
CA SER A 329 21.62 -25.49 -11.16
C SER A 329 20.88 -26.65 -10.49
N THR A 330 19.61 -26.40 -10.18
CA THR A 330 18.67 -27.33 -9.54
C THR A 330 17.33 -27.34 -10.29
N GLN A 331 17.36 -27.08 -11.61
CA GLN A 331 16.16 -26.93 -12.41
C GLN A 331 15.37 -28.24 -12.42
N ASN A 332 14.07 -28.18 -12.14
CA ASN A 332 13.19 -29.37 -12.03
C ASN A 332 13.67 -30.44 -11.02
N ALA A 333 14.61 -30.11 -10.12
CA ALA A 333 15.11 -31.03 -9.11
C ALA A 333 14.16 -31.11 -7.91
N GLN A 334 14.17 -32.23 -7.19
CA GLN A 334 13.54 -32.37 -5.88
C GLN A 334 14.61 -32.64 -4.82
N LEU A 335 14.88 -31.63 -4.00
CA LEU A 335 15.86 -31.66 -2.93
C LEU A 335 15.14 -31.70 -1.58
N ASN A 336 15.34 -32.75 -0.80
CA ASN A 336 14.62 -32.94 0.46
C ASN A 336 15.56 -33.45 1.56
N ALA A 337 15.85 -32.61 2.55
CA ALA A 337 16.76 -32.91 3.66
C ALA A 337 16.22 -32.36 4.99
N GLU A 338 16.68 -32.90 6.12
CA GLU A 338 16.49 -32.23 7.40
C GLU A 338 17.20 -30.87 7.40
N TYR A 339 18.42 -30.81 6.85
CA TYR A 339 19.18 -29.58 6.65
C TYR A 339 19.72 -29.45 5.22
N LEU A 340 19.37 -28.36 4.55
CA LEU A 340 19.98 -27.95 3.28
C LEU A 340 21.12 -26.95 3.55
N LEU A 341 22.33 -27.30 3.12
CA LEU A 341 23.50 -26.42 3.14
C LEU A 341 23.90 -26.08 1.70
N ILE A 342 23.53 -24.89 1.24
CA ILE A 342 23.77 -24.43 -0.12
C ILE A 342 24.80 -23.30 -0.11
N ASN A 343 25.94 -23.52 -0.75
CA ASN A 343 26.98 -22.51 -0.94
C ASN A 343 27.31 -22.40 -2.42
N ALA A 344 26.86 -21.31 -3.05
CA ALA A 344 27.06 -21.00 -4.45
C ALA A 344 27.13 -19.48 -4.64
N ASP A 345 27.76 -19.04 -5.73
CA ASP A 345 27.73 -17.64 -6.11
C ASP A 345 26.34 -17.25 -6.67
N SER A 346 25.72 -18.12 -7.46
CA SER A 346 24.33 -17.98 -7.93
C SER A 346 23.61 -19.33 -7.96
N VAL A 347 22.28 -19.29 -7.85
CA VAL A 347 21.42 -20.48 -7.90
C VAL A 347 20.32 -20.32 -8.93
N ASP A 348 20.08 -21.38 -9.71
CA ASP A 348 18.86 -21.58 -10.48
C ASP A 348 18.04 -22.76 -9.93
N ASN A 349 16.88 -22.44 -9.35
CA ASN A 349 15.85 -23.36 -8.88
C ASN A 349 14.58 -23.27 -9.74
N THR A 350 14.70 -22.92 -11.02
CA THR A 350 13.53 -22.84 -11.90
C THR A 350 12.79 -24.17 -11.94
N LYS A 351 11.50 -24.16 -11.58
CA LYS A 351 10.63 -25.35 -11.46
C LYS A 351 11.13 -26.43 -10.48
N GLY A 352 12.19 -26.16 -9.72
CA GLY A 352 12.72 -27.08 -8.72
C GLY A 352 11.98 -26.97 -7.39
N THR A 353 12.17 -27.94 -6.51
CA THR A 353 11.55 -28.02 -5.18
C THR A 353 12.62 -28.27 -4.13
N TRP A 354 12.76 -27.34 -3.19
CA TRP A 354 13.68 -27.44 -2.05
C TRP A 354 12.89 -27.53 -0.75
N ILE A 355 13.13 -28.60 0.02
CA ILE A 355 12.51 -28.83 1.32
C ILE A 355 13.62 -28.97 2.37
N ASN A 356 13.77 -27.94 3.20
CA ASN A 356 14.56 -27.96 4.43
C ASN A 356 13.62 -28.27 5.59
N ARG A 357 13.52 -29.54 6.02
CA ARG A 357 12.51 -30.00 6.99
C ARG A 357 12.76 -29.51 8.42
N GLY A 358 14.02 -29.28 8.78
CA GLY A 358 14.40 -28.87 10.13
C GLY A 358 14.06 -27.42 10.47
N LYS A 359 14.17 -27.08 11.76
CA LYS A 359 13.82 -25.75 12.30
C LYS A 359 14.99 -24.78 12.37
N GLN A 360 16.19 -25.23 12.05
CA GLN A 360 17.38 -24.38 11.96
C GLN A 360 17.25 -23.33 10.85
N ASP A 361 18.04 -22.28 10.96
CA ASP A 361 18.16 -21.25 9.93
C ASP A 361 18.61 -21.88 8.60
N PHE A 362 17.89 -21.57 7.54
CA PHE A 362 18.30 -21.88 6.18
C PHE A 362 19.02 -20.67 5.60
N GLU A 363 20.35 -20.69 5.73
CA GLU A 363 21.23 -19.62 5.25
C GLU A 363 21.50 -19.78 3.75
N LEU A 364 21.18 -18.73 2.98
CA LEU A 364 21.40 -18.61 1.56
C LEU A 364 22.33 -17.41 1.29
N ASN A 365 23.62 -17.69 1.30
CA ASN A 365 24.66 -16.72 0.98
C ASN A 365 24.95 -16.75 -0.53
N LEU A 366 24.10 -16.09 -1.32
CA LEU A 366 24.09 -16.17 -2.78
C LEU A 366 24.44 -14.80 -3.38
N ARG A 367 25.73 -14.52 -3.59
CA ARG A 367 26.22 -13.20 -4.03
C ARG A 367 25.48 -12.67 -5.26
N ASN A 368 25.35 -13.48 -6.30
CA ASN A 368 24.69 -13.16 -7.55
C ASN A 368 23.21 -13.59 -7.60
N GLY A 369 22.67 -14.06 -6.47
CA GLY A 369 21.24 -14.19 -6.27
C GLY A 369 20.64 -15.58 -6.51
N LEU A 370 19.32 -15.63 -6.33
CA LEU A 370 18.47 -16.82 -6.46
C LEU A 370 17.43 -16.62 -7.55
N ASN A 371 17.41 -17.50 -8.56
CA ASN A 371 16.28 -17.65 -9.46
C ASN A 371 15.38 -18.81 -9.01
N ASN A 372 14.25 -18.49 -8.39
CA ASN A 372 13.19 -19.41 -7.98
C ASN A 372 11.93 -19.29 -8.88
N SER A 373 12.10 -18.96 -10.17
CA SER A 373 10.95 -18.79 -11.07
C SER A 373 10.18 -20.10 -11.24
N GLU A 374 8.86 -20.08 -11.04
CA GLU A 374 8.00 -21.28 -11.03
C GLU A 374 8.45 -22.38 -10.02
N GLY A 375 9.42 -22.07 -9.15
CA GLY A 375 10.05 -23.00 -8.22
C GLY A 375 9.44 -22.93 -6.81
N GLN A 376 9.85 -23.86 -5.96
CA GLN A 376 9.41 -23.96 -4.57
C GLN A 376 10.61 -24.04 -3.62
N VAL A 377 10.63 -23.17 -2.61
CA VAL A 377 11.57 -23.24 -1.48
C VAL A 377 10.78 -23.23 -0.18
N ALA A 378 10.84 -24.32 0.57
CA ALA A 378 10.18 -24.48 1.85
C ALA A 378 11.21 -24.77 2.96
N ALA A 379 11.21 -23.97 4.01
CA ALA A 379 12.04 -24.16 5.19
C ALA A 379 11.18 -24.30 6.45
N GLY A 380 11.46 -25.30 7.28
CA GLY A 380 10.83 -25.52 8.59
C GLY A 380 11.17 -24.42 9.61
N GLY A 381 12.31 -23.74 9.44
CA GLY A 381 12.77 -22.61 10.25
C GLY A 381 12.73 -21.27 9.52
N ARG A 382 13.64 -20.38 9.90
CA ARG A 382 13.84 -19.06 9.28
C ARG A 382 14.66 -19.18 8.00
N ILE A 383 14.30 -18.43 6.96
CA ILE A 383 15.19 -18.23 5.79
C ILE A 383 16.01 -16.96 6.03
N VAL A 384 17.34 -17.09 5.95
CA VAL A 384 18.29 -15.99 5.99
C VAL A 384 18.90 -15.85 4.60
N PHE A 385 18.64 -14.74 3.92
CA PHE A 385 19.19 -14.49 2.59
C PHE A 385 19.98 -13.18 2.58
N ASP A 386 21.19 -13.24 2.03
CA ASP A 386 22.02 -12.08 1.73
C ASP A 386 22.62 -12.23 0.33
N GLY A 387 22.25 -11.32 -0.58
CA GLY A 387 22.63 -11.42 -1.99
C GLY A 387 22.14 -10.25 -2.84
N VAL A 388 22.51 -10.22 -4.12
CA VAL A 388 22.11 -9.13 -5.03
C VAL A 388 20.63 -9.25 -5.44
N SER A 389 20.16 -10.42 -5.85
CA SER A 389 18.81 -10.54 -6.40
C SER A 389 18.05 -11.78 -5.95
N ILE A 390 16.73 -11.66 -5.82
CA ILE A 390 15.82 -12.79 -5.68
C ILE A 390 14.74 -12.66 -6.76
N ASN A 391 14.67 -13.64 -7.65
CA ASN A 391 13.58 -13.78 -8.60
C ASN A 391 12.68 -14.93 -8.17
N ASN A 392 11.51 -14.60 -7.60
CA ASN A 392 10.46 -15.54 -7.22
C ASN A 392 9.24 -15.42 -8.15
N SER A 393 9.42 -15.07 -9.43
CA SER A 393 8.29 -14.91 -10.34
C SER A 393 7.50 -16.21 -10.51
N GLN A 394 6.18 -16.18 -10.28
CA GLN A 394 5.31 -17.38 -10.26
C GLN A 394 5.78 -18.50 -9.29
N GLY A 395 6.73 -18.22 -8.40
CA GLY A 395 7.31 -19.18 -7.46
C GLY A 395 6.66 -19.13 -6.08
N LEU A 396 7.04 -20.07 -5.22
CA LEU A 396 6.65 -20.13 -3.81
C LEU A 396 7.89 -20.17 -2.92
N ILE A 397 7.99 -19.23 -1.99
CA ILE A 397 8.92 -19.27 -0.86
C ILE A 397 8.10 -19.31 0.42
N SER A 398 8.34 -20.31 1.28
CA SER A 398 7.64 -20.47 2.56
C SER A 398 8.57 -20.83 3.70
N ALA A 399 8.44 -20.13 4.82
CA ALA A 399 9.27 -20.29 6.01
C ALA A 399 8.48 -19.97 7.28
N ASP A 400 9.01 -20.34 8.46
CA ASP A 400 8.44 -19.87 9.73
C ASP A 400 8.67 -18.36 9.88
N SER A 401 9.81 -17.83 9.43
CA SER A 401 10.14 -16.40 9.45
C SER A 401 11.18 -16.04 8.38
N TYR A 402 11.44 -14.74 8.19
CA TYR A 402 12.34 -14.24 7.15
C TYR A 402 13.32 -13.19 7.69
N GLN A 403 14.58 -13.30 7.27
CA GLN A 403 15.58 -12.24 7.37
C GLN A 403 16.27 -12.11 6.02
N VAL A 404 15.82 -11.14 5.22
CA VAL A 404 16.25 -11.01 3.82
C VAL A 404 16.85 -9.64 3.57
N THR A 405 18.05 -9.64 3.00
CA THR A 405 18.68 -8.46 2.41
C THR A 405 18.92 -8.74 0.93
N ALA A 406 18.37 -7.90 0.06
CA ALA A 406 18.58 -7.98 -1.38
C ALA A 406 18.77 -6.57 -1.98
N LEU A 407 19.36 -6.48 -3.17
CA LEU A 407 19.25 -5.26 -3.98
C LEU A 407 17.89 -5.24 -4.68
N ILE A 408 17.54 -6.32 -5.38
CA ILE A 408 16.31 -6.46 -6.17
C ILE A 408 15.53 -7.69 -5.72
N LEU A 409 14.22 -7.55 -5.55
CA LEU A 409 13.29 -8.65 -5.29
C LEU A 409 12.14 -8.62 -6.29
N ASN A 410 12.09 -9.61 -7.19
CA ASN A 410 10.98 -9.82 -8.10
C ASN A 410 10.08 -10.94 -7.59
N ASN A 411 8.89 -10.59 -7.09
CA ASN A 411 7.82 -11.48 -6.66
C ASN A 411 6.58 -11.39 -7.57
N LYS A 412 6.76 -11.02 -8.85
CA LYS A 412 5.64 -10.92 -9.79
C LYS A 412 4.89 -12.24 -9.90
N GLN A 413 3.59 -12.25 -9.58
CA GLN A 413 2.73 -13.45 -9.49
C GLN A 413 3.27 -14.54 -8.54
N GLY A 414 4.29 -14.23 -7.73
CA GLY A 414 4.92 -15.14 -6.79
C GLY A 414 4.28 -15.07 -5.41
N LYS A 415 4.64 -16.02 -4.55
CA LYS A 415 4.12 -16.12 -3.19
C LYS A 415 5.26 -16.20 -2.17
N TRP A 416 5.21 -15.33 -1.17
CA TRP A 416 6.00 -15.39 0.06
C TRP A 416 5.06 -15.61 1.23
N ILE A 417 5.13 -16.80 1.82
CA ILE A 417 4.16 -17.24 2.83
C ILE A 417 4.85 -17.51 4.16
N GLN A 418 4.61 -16.65 5.14
CA GLN A 418 5.07 -16.88 6.51
C GLN A 418 4.11 -17.82 7.26
N ARG A 419 4.66 -18.83 7.93
CA ARG A 419 3.89 -19.88 8.63
C ARG A 419 3.80 -19.69 10.15
N SER A 420 4.60 -18.81 10.76
CA SER A 420 4.57 -18.48 12.20
C SER A 420 4.34 -16.98 12.43
N ASP A 421 4.04 -16.55 13.66
CA ASP A 421 3.87 -15.14 14.05
C ASP A 421 5.20 -14.41 14.37
N SER A 422 6.35 -14.98 13.95
CA SER A 422 7.68 -14.41 14.15
C SER A 422 7.95 -13.15 13.31
N SER A 423 9.10 -12.49 13.52
CA SER A 423 9.46 -11.28 12.75
C SER A 423 9.66 -11.54 11.25
N PHE A 424 9.10 -10.67 10.42
CA PHE A 424 9.35 -10.58 8.97
C PHE A 424 10.28 -9.39 8.69
N THR A 425 11.58 -9.64 8.48
CA THR A 425 12.51 -8.56 8.10
C THR A 425 12.88 -8.70 6.63
N LEU A 426 12.58 -7.67 5.85
CA LEU A 426 12.90 -7.60 4.43
C LEU A 426 13.51 -6.23 4.10
N THR A 427 14.78 -6.23 3.72
CA THR A 427 15.48 -5.03 3.23
C THR A 427 15.80 -5.22 1.75
N VAL A 428 15.20 -4.39 0.91
CA VAL A 428 15.42 -4.35 -0.54
C VAL A 428 15.99 -2.97 -0.87
N ASN A 429 17.26 -2.91 -1.23
CA ASN A 429 17.96 -1.62 -1.37
C ASN A 429 17.62 -0.89 -2.67
N ASP A 430 16.94 -1.54 -3.61
CA ASP A 430 16.47 -0.96 -4.88
C ASP A 430 14.97 -1.28 -5.08
N THR A 431 14.61 -2.16 -6.02
CA THR A 431 13.21 -2.42 -6.38
C THR A 431 12.65 -3.70 -5.75
N LEU A 432 11.47 -3.60 -5.14
CA LEU A 432 10.60 -4.74 -4.79
C LEU A 432 9.38 -4.73 -5.70
N ASN A 433 9.29 -5.72 -6.59
CA ASN A 433 8.14 -5.93 -7.48
C ASN A 433 7.26 -7.06 -6.95
N ASN A 434 6.12 -6.72 -6.35
CA ASN A 434 5.06 -7.62 -5.91
C ASN A 434 3.81 -7.52 -6.81
N ASN A 435 3.96 -7.14 -8.08
CA ASN A 435 2.84 -7.02 -9.00
C ASN A 435 2.12 -8.36 -9.19
N GLU A 436 0.80 -8.38 -8.96
CA GLU A 436 -0.04 -9.60 -8.91
C GLU A 436 0.47 -10.69 -7.92
N GLY A 437 1.44 -10.35 -7.08
CA GLY A 437 2.09 -11.24 -6.13
C GLY A 437 1.44 -11.20 -4.74
N VAL A 438 1.83 -12.15 -3.90
CA VAL A 438 1.41 -12.23 -2.50
C VAL A 438 2.65 -12.27 -1.61
N VAL A 439 2.76 -11.32 -0.69
CA VAL A 439 3.70 -11.38 0.43
C VAL A 439 2.89 -11.30 1.71
N GLY A 440 2.93 -12.32 2.55
CA GLY A 440 2.25 -12.21 3.84
C GLY A 440 2.24 -13.41 4.76
N TYR A 441 1.59 -13.21 5.90
CA TYR A 441 1.38 -14.19 6.95
C TYR A 441 0.08 -14.98 6.72
N LEU A 442 0.14 -16.31 6.88
CA LEU A 442 -1.04 -17.16 6.83
C LEU A 442 -1.81 -17.04 8.17
N LEU A 443 -2.83 -16.19 8.23
CA LEU A 443 -3.82 -16.22 9.32
C LEU A 443 -4.53 -17.58 9.30
N GLN A 444 -4.27 -18.42 10.31
CA GLN A 444 -4.99 -19.70 10.51
C GLN A 444 -6.51 -19.53 10.75
N SER A 445 -7.04 -18.30 10.86
CA SER A 445 -8.43 -18.04 11.25
C SER A 445 -9.43 -17.85 10.10
N ALA A 446 -9.04 -17.94 8.82
CA ALA A 446 -10.01 -17.82 7.71
C ALA A 446 -10.67 -19.14 7.29
N ASN A 447 -10.22 -20.30 7.80
CA ASN A 447 -10.74 -21.61 7.40
C ASN A 447 -11.33 -22.37 8.58
N ASN A 448 -12.50 -21.94 9.05
CA ASN A 448 -13.43 -22.84 9.76
C ASN A 448 -14.37 -23.55 8.78
N THR A 449 -13.84 -23.96 7.62
CA THR A 449 -14.42 -25.01 6.78
C THR A 449 -13.29 -25.95 6.35
N SER A 450 -13.19 -27.08 7.06
CA SER A 450 -12.59 -28.34 6.62
C SER A 450 -11.31 -28.25 5.77
N ASN A 451 -10.18 -27.89 6.37
CA ASN A 451 -8.91 -28.46 5.91
C ASN A 451 -7.91 -28.59 7.07
N THR A 452 -8.26 -29.46 8.02
CA THR A 452 -7.29 -30.07 8.93
C THR A 452 -6.35 -30.96 8.10
N THR A 453 -5.26 -30.42 7.56
CA THR A 453 -4.13 -31.26 7.16
C THR A 453 -3.27 -31.52 8.39
N SER A 454 -3.75 -32.43 9.24
CA SER A 454 -2.89 -33.20 10.11
C SER A 454 -1.91 -34.00 9.22
N ASN A 455 -0.76 -33.41 8.86
CA ASN A 455 0.26 -34.10 8.09
C ASN A 455 1.37 -34.61 9.00
N GLY A 456 1.06 -35.70 9.70
CA GLY A 456 2.05 -36.75 9.96
C GLY A 456 2.28 -37.54 8.68
N SER A 457 2.92 -36.94 7.67
CA SER A 457 3.58 -37.59 6.53
C SER A 457 4.13 -36.52 5.59
N ASN A 458 5.45 -36.55 5.41
CA ASN A 458 6.26 -35.69 4.53
C ASN A 458 5.81 -35.75 3.06
N ASN A 459 4.80 -34.95 2.69
CA ASN A 459 4.46 -34.73 1.29
C ASN A 459 4.09 -33.26 1.07
N ILE A 460 5.11 -32.42 0.94
CA ILE A 460 5.01 -31.02 0.48
C ILE A 460 5.09 -31.02 -1.05
N SER A 461 4.14 -31.70 -1.70
CA SER A 461 4.03 -31.77 -3.18
C SER A 461 2.65 -31.33 -3.68
N GLY A 462 1.74 -30.98 -2.76
CA GLY A 462 0.44 -30.42 -3.13
C GLY A 462 0.59 -28.95 -3.51
N ASN A 463 0.36 -28.64 -4.78
CA ASN A 463 0.11 -27.29 -5.30
C ASN A 463 -0.63 -26.44 -4.26
N VAL A 464 0.09 -25.50 -3.63
CA VAL A 464 -0.52 -24.47 -2.78
C VAL A 464 -1.12 -23.39 -3.69
N THR A 465 -2.14 -23.77 -4.45
CA THR A 465 -3.08 -22.84 -5.09
C THR A 465 -4.11 -22.39 -4.04
N ASN A 466 -3.65 -21.90 -2.88
CA ASN A 466 -4.52 -21.07 -2.05
C ASN A 466 -4.53 -19.67 -2.67
N THR A 467 -5.61 -19.39 -3.37
CA THR A 467 -6.05 -18.05 -3.74
C THR A 467 -6.53 -17.38 -2.46
N VAL A 468 -5.79 -16.39 -1.96
CA VAL A 468 -6.32 -15.49 -0.94
C VAL A 468 -7.30 -14.58 -1.66
N SER A 469 -8.56 -15.00 -1.77
CA SER A 469 -9.61 -14.19 -2.38
C SER A 469 -9.95 -13.02 -1.45
N SER A 470 -9.88 -11.81 -2.00
CA SER A 470 -10.21 -10.52 -1.40
C SER A 470 -11.69 -10.42 -1.01
N GLY A 471 -12.06 -11.05 0.11
CA GLY A 471 -13.40 -10.93 0.69
C GLY A 471 -13.51 -9.76 1.67
N ASN A 472 -14.11 -8.66 1.21
CA ASN A 472 -14.78 -7.59 1.98
C ASN A 472 -13.92 -6.82 3.02
N THR A 473 -13.43 -5.64 2.61
CA THR A 473 -12.61 -4.69 3.40
C THR A 473 -13.25 -4.20 4.70
N GLN A 474 -14.58 -4.29 4.87
CA GLN A 474 -15.25 -3.90 6.12
C GLN A 474 -15.15 -4.92 7.26
N ASN A 475 -15.00 -6.22 6.97
CA ASN A 475 -14.85 -7.26 8.00
C ASN A 475 -13.39 -7.51 8.41
N VAL A 476 -12.45 -6.99 7.64
CA VAL A 476 -11.01 -7.14 7.87
C VAL A 476 -10.58 -6.30 9.06
N VAL A 477 -11.11 -5.08 9.25
CA VAL A 477 -10.76 -4.22 10.41
C VAL A 477 -11.14 -4.85 11.76
N ASN A 478 -12.28 -5.55 11.86
CA ASN A 478 -12.71 -6.21 13.10
C ASN A 478 -12.05 -7.58 13.34
N ALA A 479 -11.66 -8.30 12.28
CA ALA A 479 -10.90 -9.55 12.40
C ALA A 479 -9.40 -9.31 12.70
N ILE A 480 -8.87 -8.15 12.33
CA ILE A 480 -7.47 -7.73 12.51
C ILE A 480 -7.09 -7.41 13.97
N VAL A 481 -8.04 -7.16 14.87
CA VAL A 481 -7.76 -6.71 16.25
C VAL A 481 -7.37 -7.85 17.22
N GLN A 482 -7.48 -9.12 16.84
CA GLN A 482 -7.43 -10.24 17.80
C GLN A 482 -6.09 -11.00 17.98
N SER A 483 -4.96 -10.60 17.38
CA SER A 483 -3.68 -11.34 17.59
C SER A 483 -2.42 -10.46 17.70
N ALA A 484 -2.38 -9.56 18.68
CA ALA A 484 -1.17 -8.80 19.00
C ALA A 484 -0.12 -9.68 19.72
N ASN A 485 0.95 -10.07 19.01
CA ASN A 485 2.24 -10.53 19.59
C ASN A 485 3.39 -9.60 19.13
N THR A 486 4.60 -9.71 19.69
CA THR A 486 5.41 -8.56 20.17
C THR A 486 6.71 -8.19 19.40
N LEU A 487 6.92 -8.50 18.12
CA LEU A 487 8.18 -8.13 17.42
C LEU A 487 7.97 -7.33 16.11
N ALA A 488 8.30 -6.04 16.16
CA ALA A 488 8.21 -5.12 15.01
C ALA A 488 8.97 -5.66 13.79
N SER A 489 8.25 -5.79 12.69
CA SER A 489 8.77 -6.19 11.38
C SER A 489 9.02 -4.92 10.56
N VAL A 490 10.17 -4.79 9.90
CA VAL A 490 10.49 -3.61 9.09
C VAL A 490 10.79 -4.05 7.68
N VAL A 491 10.05 -3.47 6.74
CA VAL A 491 10.27 -3.64 5.30
C VAL A 491 10.87 -2.34 4.80
N LYS A 492 12.14 -2.35 4.40
CA LYS A 492 12.82 -1.19 3.83
C LYS A 492 12.98 -1.39 2.33
N VAL A 493 12.45 -0.49 1.53
CA VAL A 493 12.50 -0.57 0.06
C VAL A 493 12.85 0.79 -0.52
N ASN A 494 13.59 0.85 -1.64
CA ASN A 494 13.68 2.10 -2.40
C ASN A 494 12.39 2.29 -3.22
N GLU A 495 12.14 1.44 -4.22
CA GLU A 495 10.94 1.46 -5.08
C GLU A 495 10.05 0.24 -4.83
N PHE A 496 8.75 0.48 -4.62
CA PHE A 496 7.79 -0.57 -4.25
C PHE A 496 6.62 -0.63 -5.24
N ASP A 497 6.54 -1.72 -6.00
CA ASP A 497 5.40 -2.02 -6.87
C ASP A 497 4.56 -3.15 -6.27
N ASN A 498 3.34 -2.83 -5.85
CA ASN A 498 2.32 -3.74 -5.37
C ASN A 498 1.04 -3.65 -6.22
N SER A 499 1.17 -3.22 -7.49
CA SER A 499 0.03 -3.10 -8.41
C SER A 499 -0.68 -4.45 -8.56
N LYS A 500 -2.01 -4.49 -8.33
CA LYS A 500 -2.83 -5.71 -8.27
C LYS A 500 -2.33 -6.79 -7.28
N GLY A 501 -1.29 -6.47 -6.52
CA GLY A 501 -0.62 -7.35 -5.60
C GLY A 501 -1.26 -7.27 -4.23
N THR A 502 -0.76 -8.10 -3.34
CA THR A 502 -1.23 -8.17 -1.98
C THR A 502 -0.03 -8.27 -1.03
N PHE A 503 0.03 -7.33 -0.10
CA PHE A 503 1.08 -7.26 0.90
C PHE A 503 0.44 -7.26 2.30
N PHE A 504 0.44 -8.43 2.93
CA PHE A 504 -0.15 -8.74 4.25
C PHE A 504 0.93 -9.21 5.23
N SER A 505 1.83 -8.34 5.63
CA SER A 505 2.96 -8.74 6.48
C SER A 505 2.61 -8.86 7.99
N GLY A 506 1.37 -9.20 8.34
CA GLY A 506 0.89 -9.28 9.72
C GLY A 506 0.80 -7.90 10.42
N MET A 507 0.22 -7.87 11.62
CA MET A 507 0.00 -6.65 12.45
C MET A 507 1.29 -5.97 12.94
N GLN A 508 2.45 -6.25 12.34
CA GLN A 508 3.76 -5.84 12.87
C GLN A 508 4.61 -5.05 11.89
N THR A 509 4.20 -4.90 10.63
CA THR A 509 5.08 -4.34 9.62
C THR A 509 5.00 -2.84 9.48
N THR A 510 6.16 -2.21 9.65
CA THR A 510 6.39 -0.84 9.21
C THR A 510 7.02 -0.88 7.83
N LEU A 511 6.32 -0.37 6.82
CA LEU A 511 6.90 -0.14 5.50
C LEU A 511 7.63 1.21 5.50
N GLN A 512 8.89 1.20 5.08
CA GLN A 512 9.76 2.37 4.99
C GLN A 512 10.42 2.43 3.63
N GLY A 513 10.54 3.63 3.08
CA GLY A 513 11.20 3.81 1.79
C GLY A 513 11.28 5.25 1.33
N LYS A 514 11.91 5.43 0.17
CA LYS A 514 12.28 6.74 -0.38
C LYS A 514 12.00 6.93 -1.87
N GLY A 515 11.61 5.89 -2.60
CA GLY A 515 11.25 5.95 -4.02
C GLY A 515 9.74 5.96 -4.22
N GLU A 516 9.30 5.43 -5.36
CA GLU A 516 7.89 5.38 -5.75
C GLU A 516 7.14 4.25 -5.03
N ILE A 517 5.84 4.48 -4.81
CA ILE A 517 4.88 3.44 -4.42
C ILE A 517 3.87 3.31 -5.55
N PHE A 518 3.80 2.13 -6.17
CA PHE A 518 2.73 1.75 -7.07
C PHE A 518 1.81 0.75 -6.36
N ASN A 519 0.58 1.16 -6.06
CA ASN A 519 -0.42 0.31 -5.41
C ASN A 519 -1.74 0.29 -6.21
N ASP A 520 -1.68 0.54 -7.52
CA ASP A 520 -2.87 0.57 -8.36
C ASP A 520 -3.57 -0.79 -8.36
N SER A 521 -4.85 -0.82 -7.97
CA SER A 521 -5.64 -2.04 -7.74
C SER A 521 -5.02 -3.03 -6.73
N GLY A 522 -3.99 -2.60 -5.99
CA GLY A 522 -3.27 -3.39 -5.00
C GLY A 522 -3.89 -3.31 -3.62
N ASN A 523 -3.49 -4.22 -2.74
CA ASN A 523 -3.89 -4.22 -1.33
C ASN A 523 -2.66 -4.22 -0.42
N LEU A 524 -2.47 -3.13 0.31
CA LEU A 524 -1.34 -2.91 1.22
C LEU A 524 -1.87 -2.76 2.65
N ASN A 525 -1.64 -3.77 3.50
CA ASN A 525 -2.05 -3.75 4.90
C ASN A 525 -0.83 -3.78 5.82
N LEU A 526 -0.69 -2.70 6.60
CA LEU A 526 0.50 -2.41 7.38
C LEU A 526 0.14 -2.14 8.84
N LEU A 527 1.12 -2.33 9.72
CA LEU A 527 1.04 -1.73 11.06
C LEU A 527 1.20 -0.21 10.94
N SER A 528 2.27 0.21 10.26
CA SER A 528 2.55 1.62 10.00
C SER A 528 3.13 1.81 8.61
N LEU A 529 2.88 2.97 8.01
CA LEU A 529 3.58 3.44 6.82
C LEU A 529 4.43 4.64 7.21
N ASN A 530 5.74 4.59 6.95
CA ASN A 530 6.66 5.69 7.18
C ASN A 530 7.48 5.92 5.91
N TRP A 531 6.93 6.67 4.97
CA TRP A 531 7.51 6.86 3.64
C TRP A 531 7.85 8.32 3.37
N ALA A 532 9.04 8.57 2.82
CA ALA A 532 9.49 9.93 2.52
C ALA A 532 10.23 9.98 1.19
N THR A 533 9.56 10.52 0.18
CA THR A 533 10.03 10.64 -1.21
C THR A 533 9.67 12.01 -1.80
N ASP A 534 10.32 12.38 -2.90
CA ASP A 534 9.91 13.46 -3.80
C ASP A 534 9.14 12.93 -5.03
N LYS A 535 8.98 11.61 -5.13
CA LYS A 535 8.32 10.90 -6.25
C LYS A 535 6.83 10.69 -6.03
N ALA A 536 6.16 10.25 -7.09
CA ALA A 536 4.72 10.01 -7.06
C ALA A 536 4.37 8.74 -6.27
N VAL A 537 3.17 8.75 -5.70
CA VAL A 537 2.51 7.59 -5.11
C VAL A 537 1.18 7.38 -5.83
N THR A 538 0.97 6.17 -6.33
CA THR A 538 -0.26 5.79 -7.04
C THR A 538 -1.01 4.73 -6.26
N ASN A 539 -2.32 4.95 -6.09
CA ASN A 539 -3.25 4.09 -5.38
C ASN A 539 -4.61 4.07 -6.11
N HIS A 540 -4.60 4.15 -7.44
CA HIS A 540 -5.83 4.14 -8.23
C HIS A 540 -6.53 2.78 -8.07
N LEU A 541 -7.80 2.79 -7.62
CA LEU A 541 -8.56 1.56 -7.28
C LEU A 541 -7.89 0.65 -6.22
N GLY A 542 -6.80 1.12 -5.60
CA GLY A 542 -6.04 0.37 -4.61
C GLY A 542 -6.51 0.66 -3.19
N SER A 543 -5.99 -0.12 -2.23
CA SER A 543 -6.18 0.10 -0.81
C SER A 543 -4.84 0.13 -0.10
N ILE A 544 -4.58 1.19 0.67
CA ILE A 544 -3.47 1.29 1.61
C ILE A 544 -4.05 1.54 3.00
N THR A 545 -3.87 0.57 3.89
CA THR A 545 -4.36 0.63 5.26
C THR A 545 -3.21 0.49 6.26
N ALA A 546 -3.15 1.41 7.23
CA ALA A 546 -2.26 1.34 8.38
C ALA A 546 -3.06 1.23 9.68
N ILE A 547 -2.64 0.37 10.61
CA ILE A 547 -3.31 0.21 11.92
C ILE A 547 -2.89 1.30 12.91
N LYS A 548 -1.67 1.82 12.81
CA LYS A 548 -1.14 2.88 13.66
C LYS A 548 -0.91 4.17 12.88
N GLU A 549 0.34 4.46 12.54
CA GLU A 549 0.70 5.72 11.91
C GLU A 549 0.82 5.54 10.39
N PHE A 550 0.11 6.39 9.66
CA PHE A 550 0.30 6.60 8.24
C PHE A 550 1.01 7.94 8.05
N ASN A 551 2.32 7.90 7.85
CA ASN A 551 3.17 9.05 7.55
C ASN A 551 3.68 8.93 6.12
N LEU A 552 3.15 9.77 5.22
CA LEU A 552 3.59 9.82 3.83
C LEU A 552 4.03 11.24 3.49
N LYS A 553 5.31 11.38 3.14
CA LYS A 553 5.83 12.54 2.43
C LYS A 553 6.15 12.14 0.99
N SER A 554 5.58 12.81 0.00
CA SER A 554 5.67 12.43 -1.41
C SER A 554 5.68 13.64 -2.37
N GLY A 555 5.94 13.36 -3.64
CA GLY A 555 5.60 14.22 -4.77
C GLY A 555 4.09 14.28 -4.95
N ASP A 556 3.53 13.74 -6.03
CA ASP A 556 2.08 13.69 -6.22
C ASP A 556 1.48 12.41 -5.62
N VAL A 557 0.25 12.49 -5.13
CA VAL A 557 -0.53 11.32 -4.69
C VAL A 557 -1.78 11.21 -5.55
N ASP A 558 -1.89 10.10 -6.27
CA ASP A 558 -3.09 9.72 -7.01
C ASP A 558 -3.84 8.63 -6.25
N ASN A 559 -4.93 9.02 -5.59
CA ASN A 559 -5.84 8.14 -4.86
C ASN A 559 -7.21 8.03 -5.56
N ARG A 560 -7.27 8.21 -6.89
CA ARG A 560 -8.55 8.15 -7.61
C ARG A 560 -9.24 6.81 -7.41
N GLN A 561 -10.49 6.83 -6.96
CA GLN A 561 -11.29 5.63 -6.65
C GLN A 561 -10.68 4.69 -5.59
N GLY A 562 -9.52 5.04 -5.02
CA GLY A 562 -8.77 4.25 -4.06
C GLY A 562 -9.10 4.59 -2.61
N ASP A 563 -8.57 3.79 -1.70
CA ASP A 563 -8.71 3.94 -0.25
C ASP A 563 -7.34 4.14 0.40
N ILE A 564 -7.18 5.23 1.15
CA ILE A 564 -6.07 5.44 2.08
C ILE A 564 -6.66 5.56 3.48
N GLN A 565 -6.31 4.64 4.37
CA GLN A 565 -6.90 4.56 5.70
C GLN A 565 -5.86 4.39 6.81
N SER A 566 -6.12 5.03 7.94
CA SER A 566 -5.35 4.85 9.17
C SER A 566 -6.28 4.67 10.38
N ALA A 567 -6.02 3.66 11.21
CA ALA A 567 -6.82 3.43 12.42
C ALA A 567 -6.42 4.31 13.62
N ASP A 568 -5.27 5.01 13.58
CA ASP A 568 -4.84 5.93 14.65
C ASP A 568 -4.51 7.33 14.12
N SER A 569 -3.48 7.49 13.27
CA SER A 569 -3.18 8.82 12.72
C SER A 569 -2.73 8.80 11.27
N LEU A 570 -3.14 9.83 10.52
CA LEU A 570 -2.81 10.03 9.12
C LEU A 570 -2.14 11.40 8.96
N ASN A 571 -0.94 11.40 8.40
CA ASN A 571 -0.18 12.59 8.05
C ASN A 571 0.32 12.46 6.61
N LEU A 572 -0.23 13.30 5.73
CA LEU A 572 0.09 13.33 4.31
C LEU A 572 0.70 14.69 3.96
N VAL A 573 1.95 14.70 3.54
CA VAL A 573 2.65 15.88 3.04
C VAL A 573 3.03 15.63 1.59
N THR A 574 2.38 16.31 0.66
CA THR A 574 2.49 16.01 -0.77
C THR A 574 2.62 17.30 -1.57
N ARG A 575 3.03 17.20 -2.83
CA ARG A 575 2.88 18.27 -3.81
C ARG A 575 1.41 18.33 -4.22
N ALA A 576 0.93 17.59 -5.22
CA ALA A 576 -0.50 17.54 -5.53
C ALA A 576 -1.19 16.31 -4.94
N LEU A 577 -2.48 16.44 -4.59
CA LEU A 577 -3.32 15.33 -4.14
C LEU A 577 -4.56 15.19 -5.02
N ASN A 578 -4.75 14.03 -5.64
CA ASN A 578 -5.97 13.68 -6.34
C ASN A 578 -6.72 12.55 -5.62
N ASN A 579 -7.86 12.88 -5.02
CA ASN A 579 -8.77 11.97 -4.32
C ASN A 579 -10.13 11.88 -5.03
N GLU A 580 -10.20 12.08 -6.35
CA GLU A 580 -11.46 11.99 -7.09
C GLU A 580 -12.11 10.61 -6.92
N ALA A 581 -13.37 10.58 -6.46
CA ALA A 581 -14.11 9.37 -6.09
C ALA A 581 -13.39 8.42 -5.11
N GLY A 582 -12.32 8.87 -4.45
CA GLY A 582 -11.53 8.12 -3.48
C GLY A 582 -11.94 8.39 -2.03
N LEU A 583 -11.36 7.62 -1.11
CA LEU A 583 -11.49 7.81 0.34
C LEU A 583 -10.09 8.01 0.95
N ILE A 584 -9.97 9.06 1.76
CA ILE A 584 -8.86 9.27 2.69
C ILE A 584 -9.47 9.36 4.09
N GLN A 585 -9.19 8.39 4.95
CA GLN A 585 -9.82 8.29 6.26
C GLN A 585 -8.83 8.07 7.40
N SER A 586 -9.01 8.81 8.49
CA SER A 586 -8.38 8.51 9.78
C SER A 586 -9.43 8.25 10.85
N TYR A 587 -9.26 7.20 11.65
CA TYR A 587 -10.07 6.96 12.84
C TYR A 587 -9.61 7.77 14.06
N GLY A 588 -8.40 8.33 14.03
CA GLY A 588 -7.97 9.37 14.96
C GLY A 588 -7.77 10.69 14.21
N LYS A 589 -6.60 11.32 14.33
CA LYS A 589 -6.33 12.62 13.69
C LYS A 589 -5.88 12.49 12.23
N ALA A 590 -6.21 13.47 11.39
CA ALA A 590 -5.73 13.56 10.02
C ALA A 590 -5.14 14.95 9.73
N THR A 591 -3.95 14.97 9.15
CA THR A 591 -3.31 16.17 8.61
C THR A 591 -2.96 15.93 7.15
N ILE A 592 -3.36 16.84 6.27
CA ILE A 592 -2.98 16.86 4.86
C ILE A 592 -2.37 18.24 4.56
N ASP A 593 -1.18 18.25 3.96
CA ASP A 593 -0.47 19.44 3.53
C ASP A 593 -0.04 19.28 2.07
N THR A 594 -0.50 20.15 1.17
CA THR A 594 -0.13 20.12 -0.26
C THR A 594 0.92 21.16 -0.63
N GLN A 595 1.58 21.79 0.35
CA GLN A 595 2.71 22.71 0.13
C GLN A 595 2.45 23.85 -0.89
N GLY A 596 1.20 24.30 -1.00
CA GLY A 596 0.73 25.36 -1.90
C GLY A 596 0.16 24.86 -3.23
N TYR A 597 0.08 23.55 -3.44
CA TYR A 597 -0.45 22.94 -4.68
C TYR A 597 -1.88 22.43 -4.49
N ALA A 598 -2.47 21.92 -5.57
CA ALA A 598 -3.89 21.56 -5.63
C ALA A 598 -4.22 20.29 -4.82
N LEU A 599 -5.41 20.31 -4.20
CA LEU A 599 -6.10 19.18 -3.63
C LEU A 599 -7.44 18.99 -4.36
N ASN A 600 -7.58 17.88 -5.08
CA ASN A 600 -8.83 17.49 -5.73
C ASN A 600 -9.56 16.43 -4.88
N ASN A 601 -10.76 16.73 -4.38
CA ASN A 601 -11.62 15.84 -3.60
C ASN A 601 -13.01 15.65 -4.27
N THR A 602 -13.07 15.75 -5.59
CA THR A 602 -14.33 15.75 -6.35
C THR A 602 -14.98 14.38 -6.47
N ALA A 603 -16.31 14.36 -6.71
CA ALA A 603 -17.09 13.13 -6.91
C ALA A 603 -16.98 12.11 -5.76
N THR A 604 -16.70 12.59 -4.55
CA THR A 604 -16.57 11.75 -3.34
C THR A 604 -17.85 11.70 -2.51
N PHE A 605 -18.83 12.54 -2.84
CA PHE A 605 -20.14 12.56 -2.20
C PHE A 605 -21.23 11.99 -3.11
N SER A 606 -22.02 11.05 -2.59
CA SER A 606 -23.27 10.59 -3.20
C SER A 606 -24.27 10.19 -2.11
N GLU A 607 -25.56 10.14 -2.44
CA GLU A 607 -26.62 9.68 -1.53
C GLU A 607 -26.39 8.25 -1.01
N GLN A 608 -25.68 7.41 -1.76
CA GLN A 608 -25.43 6.00 -1.43
C GLN A 608 -24.06 5.76 -0.77
N HIS A 609 -23.08 6.63 -1.03
CA HIS A 609 -21.71 6.49 -0.56
C HIS A 609 -21.12 7.85 -0.18
N ARG A 610 -20.66 7.97 1.07
CA ARG A 610 -19.90 9.11 1.58
C ARG A 610 -18.43 8.74 1.64
N ARG A 611 -17.72 8.92 0.52
CA ARG A 611 -16.25 8.83 0.48
C ARG A 611 -15.66 10.21 0.80
N GLY A 612 -14.44 10.51 0.34
CA GLY A 612 -13.86 11.85 0.50
C GLY A 612 -12.78 11.89 1.57
N ILE A 613 -12.65 13.02 2.24
CA ILE A 613 -11.65 13.21 3.31
C ILE A 613 -12.37 13.20 4.65
N VAL A 614 -12.13 12.18 5.46
CA VAL A 614 -12.89 11.94 6.70
C VAL A 614 -11.95 11.70 7.88
N SER A 615 -12.18 12.39 8.99
CA SER A 615 -11.46 12.17 10.25
C SER A 615 -12.44 11.94 11.40
N LEU A 616 -12.31 10.84 12.15
CA LEU A 616 -13.07 10.68 13.39
C LEU A 616 -12.44 11.44 14.57
N GLY A 617 -11.26 12.04 14.37
CA GLY A 617 -10.62 12.99 15.26
C GLY A 617 -10.60 14.40 14.67
N GLU A 618 -9.51 15.13 14.93
CA GLU A 618 -9.27 16.44 14.29
C GLU A 618 -8.89 16.25 12.82
N LEU A 619 -9.31 17.19 11.98
CA LEU A 619 -8.89 17.27 10.58
C LEU A 619 -8.21 18.61 10.31
N LYS A 620 -6.99 18.57 9.76
CA LYS A 620 -6.24 19.76 9.34
C LYS A 620 -5.85 19.63 7.87
N LEU A 621 -6.39 20.51 7.04
CA LEU A 621 -5.96 20.71 5.65
C LEU A 621 -5.13 22.00 5.63
N ASN A 622 -3.82 21.89 5.44
CA ASN A 622 -2.87 23.00 5.58
C ASN A 622 -2.19 23.32 4.26
N ASN A 623 -1.84 24.60 4.07
CA ASN A 623 -1.06 25.07 2.94
C ASN A 623 -1.60 24.55 1.60
N ILE A 624 -2.93 24.54 1.44
CA ILE A 624 -3.53 24.11 0.18
C ILE A 624 -3.48 25.28 -0.80
N GLY A 625 -3.12 25.03 -2.06
CA GLY A 625 -3.31 26.02 -3.12
C GLY A 625 -4.80 26.15 -3.43
N GLU A 626 -5.27 25.31 -4.35
CA GLU A 626 -6.69 25.18 -4.68
C GLU A 626 -7.27 23.90 -4.04
N LEU A 627 -8.31 24.04 -3.21
CA LEU A 627 -9.10 22.93 -2.70
C LEU A 627 -10.38 22.79 -3.52
N ASN A 628 -10.44 21.79 -4.40
CA ASN A 628 -11.64 21.47 -5.16
C ASN A 628 -12.43 20.35 -4.47
N ASN A 629 -13.54 20.71 -3.86
CA ASN A 629 -14.51 19.83 -3.22
C ASN A 629 -15.85 19.78 -3.97
N THR A 630 -15.84 19.95 -5.31
CA THR A 630 -17.06 19.89 -6.14
C THR A 630 -17.70 18.51 -6.07
N ILE A 631 -18.97 18.41 -5.64
CA ILE A 631 -19.63 17.12 -5.35
C ILE A 631 -18.75 16.25 -4.41
N GLY A 632 -18.04 16.91 -3.49
CA GLY A 632 -17.09 16.29 -2.58
C GLY A 632 -17.59 16.27 -1.15
N TYR A 633 -16.96 15.44 -0.32
CA TYR A 633 -17.26 15.31 1.10
C TYR A 633 -15.99 15.50 1.94
N ILE A 634 -16.02 16.46 2.86
CA ILE A 634 -14.97 16.71 3.85
C ILE A 634 -15.64 16.74 5.22
N ALA A 635 -15.20 15.85 6.13
CA ALA A 635 -15.84 15.70 7.42
C ALA A 635 -14.88 15.44 8.57
N SER A 636 -15.21 15.98 9.75
CA SER A 636 -14.57 15.58 11.00
C SER A 636 -15.48 15.55 12.22
N ASN A 637 -15.27 14.57 13.10
CA ASN A 637 -16.01 14.49 14.37
C ASN A 637 -15.47 15.44 15.45
N LYS A 638 -14.24 15.96 15.30
CA LYS A 638 -13.68 17.02 16.15
C LYS A 638 -13.37 18.26 15.30
N ALA A 639 -12.66 19.23 15.88
CA ALA A 639 -12.30 20.48 15.22
C ALA A 639 -11.71 20.26 13.82
N GLN A 640 -12.14 21.10 12.89
CA GLN A 640 -11.71 21.09 11.49
C GLN A 640 -11.02 22.41 11.16
N GLN A 641 -9.83 22.32 10.60
CA GLN A 641 -9.08 23.48 10.11
C GLN A 641 -8.79 23.32 8.62
N ILE A 642 -9.14 24.34 7.84
CA ILE A 642 -8.82 24.41 6.41
C ILE A 642 -8.09 25.72 6.13
N LYS A 643 -6.85 25.62 5.67
CA LYS A 643 -6.05 26.74 5.18
C LYS A 643 -5.72 26.51 3.71
N ALA A 644 -6.29 27.34 2.85
CA ALA A 644 -6.12 27.24 1.41
C ALA A 644 -5.99 28.61 0.75
N SER A 645 -5.60 28.69 -0.53
CA SER A 645 -5.80 29.92 -1.30
C SER A 645 -7.26 30.06 -1.71
N ASP A 646 -7.82 28.99 -2.27
CA ASP A 646 -9.20 28.92 -2.77
C ASP A 646 -9.89 27.64 -2.31
N ILE A 647 -11.20 27.74 -2.04
CA ILE A 647 -12.08 26.57 -1.86
C ILE A 647 -13.20 26.64 -2.90
N ASN A 648 -13.36 25.57 -3.67
CA ASN A 648 -14.54 25.31 -4.47
C ASN A 648 -15.35 24.16 -3.85
N ASN A 649 -16.38 24.49 -3.08
CA ASN A 649 -17.32 23.55 -2.45
C ASN A 649 -18.66 23.47 -3.20
N ASN A 650 -18.68 23.72 -4.51
CA ASN A 650 -19.93 23.73 -5.27
C ASN A 650 -20.59 22.34 -5.27
N GLN A 651 -21.86 22.26 -4.87
CA GLN A 651 -22.58 20.99 -4.65
C GLN A 651 -21.89 20.02 -3.67
N GLY A 652 -20.84 20.48 -2.97
CA GLY A 652 -20.08 19.71 -2.00
C GLY A 652 -20.61 19.90 -0.58
N VAL A 653 -20.05 19.11 0.33
CA VAL A 653 -20.35 19.18 1.76
C VAL A 653 -19.04 19.27 2.54
N ILE A 654 -18.97 20.29 3.40
CA ILE A 654 -17.95 20.43 4.43
C ILE A 654 -18.69 20.41 5.77
N ILE A 655 -18.34 19.49 6.67
CA ILE A 655 -19.08 19.30 7.93
C ILE A 655 -18.19 18.98 9.13
N THR A 656 -18.53 19.57 10.27
CA THR A 656 -18.03 19.14 11.57
C THR A 656 -19.03 19.46 12.69
N ASP A 657 -19.18 18.58 13.68
CA ASP A 657 -19.98 18.87 14.88
C ASP A 657 -19.21 19.68 15.94
N ASN A 658 -18.11 20.33 15.54
CA ASN A 658 -17.21 21.10 16.39
C ASN A 658 -16.87 22.46 15.74
N LEU A 659 -15.79 23.09 16.19
CA LEU A 659 -15.29 24.33 15.59
C LEU A 659 -14.75 24.06 14.17
N GLN A 660 -15.30 24.80 13.21
CA GLN A 660 -14.80 24.91 11.85
C GLN A 660 -13.99 26.22 11.72
N ASN A 661 -12.71 26.11 11.39
CA ASN A 661 -11.85 27.25 11.11
C ASN A 661 -11.39 27.19 9.65
N ILE A 662 -11.89 28.11 8.82
CA ILE A 662 -11.52 28.25 7.41
C ILE A 662 -10.81 29.58 7.24
N SER A 663 -9.58 29.54 6.72
CA SER A 663 -8.78 30.74 6.45
C SER A 663 -8.25 30.67 5.02
N LEU A 664 -8.70 31.61 4.19
CA LEU A 664 -8.44 31.66 2.77
C LEU A 664 -7.79 32.98 2.37
N THR A 665 -6.86 32.92 1.41
CA THR A 665 -6.27 34.15 0.85
C THR A 665 -7.08 34.73 -0.30
N ASN A 666 -8.02 33.97 -0.87
CA ASN A 666 -8.82 34.39 -2.01
C ASN A 666 -10.30 33.96 -1.87
N ILE A 667 -10.83 33.06 -2.70
CA ILE A 667 -12.27 32.82 -2.79
C ILE A 667 -12.74 31.55 -2.03
N PHE A 668 -13.89 31.67 -1.36
CA PHE A 668 -14.74 30.53 -1.01
C PHE A 668 -15.96 30.51 -1.94
N SER A 669 -16.02 29.55 -2.86
CA SER A 669 -17.23 29.23 -3.62
C SER A 669 -18.01 28.09 -2.94
N ASN A 670 -19.26 28.32 -2.59
CA ASN A 670 -20.19 27.38 -1.96
C ASN A 670 -21.51 27.29 -2.74
N GLN A 671 -21.47 27.35 -4.08
CA GLN A 671 -22.68 27.39 -4.89
C GLN A 671 -23.44 26.07 -4.82
N ALA A 672 -24.72 26.11 -4.41
CA ALA A 672 -25.50 24.91 -4.09
C ALA A 672 -24.78 23.93 -3.14
N GLY A 673 -23.75 24.40 -2.43
CA GLY A 673 -22.92 23.64 -1.50
C GLY A 673 -23.40 23.80 -0.07
N LYS A 674 -22.84 22.98 0.82
CA LYS A 674 -23.22 22.94 2.24
C LYS A 674 -21.98 23.05 3.13
N LEU A 675 -22.04 23.98 4.09
CA LEU A 675 -21.11 24.10 5.20
C LEU A 675 -21.90 24.01 6.52
N TYR A 676 -21.63 22.96 7.29
CA TYR A 676 -22.27 22.72 8.59
C TYR A 676 -21.21 22.69 9.68
N SER A 677 -21.37 23.51 10.71
CA SER A 677 -20.47 23.49 11.87
C SER A 677 -21.22 23.63 13.19
N LYS A 678 -20.56 23.27 14.31
CA LYS A 678 -21.03 23.72 15.62
C LYS A 678 -20.67 25.18 15.85
N GLY A 679 -19.43 25.57 15.58
CA GLY A 679 -18.99 26.97 15.59
C GLY A 679 -18.26 27.29 14.29
N LEU A 680 -18.40 28.50 13.76
CA LEU A 680 -17.76 28.90 12.50
C LEU A 680 -16.83 30.10 12.71
N MET A 681 -15.59 29.96 12.26
CA MET A 681 -14.68 31.05 11.97
C MET A 681 -14.31 30.97 10.49
N LEU A 682 -14.66 31.98 9.71
CA LEU A 682 -14.38 32.05 8.28
C LEU A 682 -13.69 33.37 7.94
N ASP A 683 -12.45 33.29 7.46
CA ASP A 683 -11.70 34.41 6.88
C ASP A 683 -11.46 34.14 5.38
N SER A 684 -11.81 35.07 4.51
CA SER A 684 -11.57 34.98 3.06
C SER A 684 -11.54 36.35 2.39
N PHE A 685 -11.10 36.43 1.13
CA PHE A 685 -11.21 37.66 0.35
C PHE A 685 -12.59 37.83 -0.26
N MET A 686 -13.16 36.74 -0.80
CA MET A 686 -14.52 36.72 -1.37
C MET A 686 -15.26 35.45 -0.96
N LEU A 687 -16.56 35.56 -0.73
CA LEU A 687 -17.46 34.44 -0.45
C LEU A 687 -18.62 34.45 -1.46
N ASN A 688 -18.79 33.36 -2.20
CA ASN A 688 -19.93 33.13 -3.07
C ASN A 688 -20.77 31.97 -2.52
N ASN A 689 -21.88 32.29 -1.88
CA ASN A 689 -22.85 31.36 -1.31
C ASN A 689 -24.16 31.30 -2.12
N GLN A 690 -24.09 31.48 -3.45
CA GLN A 690 -25.30 31.46 -4.30
C GLN A 690 -26.01 30.09 -4.23
N GLN A 691 -27.29 30.07 -3.85
CA GLN A 691 -28.06 28.83 -3.61
C GLN A 691 -27.43 27.88 -2.57
N GLY A 692 -26.38 28.33 -1.87
CA GLY A 692 -25.63 27.56 -0.90
C GLY A 692 -26.22 27.67 0.50
N THR A 693 -25.72 26.82 1.39
CA THR A 693 -26.08 26.83 2.81
C THR A 693 -24.82 26.88 3.66
N ILE A 694 -24.73 27.86 4.55
CA ILE A 694 -23.71 27.99 5.59
C ILE A 694 -24.45 28.11 6.91
N THR A 695 -24.32 27.12 7.80
CA THR A 695 -24.98 27.17 9.11
C THR A 695 -24.07 26.74 10.24
N SER A 696 -24.15 27.47 11.35
CA SER A 696 -23.49 27.15 12.62
C SER A 696 -24.53 26.84 13.71
N SER A 697 -24.33 25.77 14.47
CA SER A 697 -25.23 25.43 15.59
C SER A 697 -24.91 26.17 16.91
N SER A 698 -23.96 27.10 16.89
CA SER A 698 -23.55 28.02 17.96
C SER A 698 -23.25 29.35 17.27
N THR A 699 -22.04 29.92 17.43
CA THR A 699 -21.67 31.22 16.87
C THR A 699 -21.09 31.12 15.46
N ALA A 700 -21.23 32.19 14.67
CA ALA A 700 -20.57 32.33 13.37
C ALA A 700 -19.88 33.70 13.23
N ASP A 701 -18.55 33.68 13.16
CA ASP A 701 -17.70 34.84 12.82
C ASP A 701 -17.22 34.71 11.37
N ILE A 702 -17.78 35.56 10.50
CA ILE A 702 -17.54 35.56 9.06
C ILE A 702 -16.90 36.89 8.67
N LYS A 703 -15.61 36.86 8.37
CA LYS A 703 -14.84 37.99 7.90
C LYS A 703 -14.47 37.78 6.43
N VAL A 704 -14.97 38.66 5.56
CA VAL A 704 -14.73 38.57 4.12
C VAL A 704 -14.31 39.92 3.60
N GLU A 705 -13.06 40.08 3.16
CA GLU A 705 -12.51 41.41 2.89
C GLU A 705 -13.27 42.20 1.81
N LYS A 706 -13.60 41.57 0.69
CA LYS A 706 -14.18 42.25 -0.48
C LYS A 706 -15.68 42.10 -0.59
N SER A 707 -16.17 40.87 -0.73
CA SER A 707 -17.61 40.69 -0.94
C SER A 707 -18.16 39.33 -0.56
N ILE A 708 -19.37 39.36 0.00
CA ILE A 708 -20.21 38.19 0.23
C ILE A 708 -21.40 38.23 -0.74
N GLY A 709 -21.55 37.20 -1.56
CA GLY A 709 -22.74 36.96 -2.37
C GLY A 709 -23.58 35.83 -1.79
N ASN A 710 -24.69 36.16 -1.13
CA ASN A 710 -25.66 35.21 -0.56
C ASN A 710 -26.96 35.15 -1.37
N VAL A 711 -26.86 35.21 -2.70
CA VAL A 711 -28.04 35.29 -3.58
C VAL A 711 -28.77 33.94 -3.59
N GLN A 712 -30.06 33.94 -3.21
CA GLN A 712 -30.83 32.70 -2.99
C GLN A 712 -30.18 31.73 -1.99
N GLY A 713 -29.22 32.20 -1.20
CA GLY A 713 -28.45 31.39 -0.24
C GLY A 713 -28.94 31.55 1.18
N VAL A 714 -28.40 30.74 2.07
CA VAL A 714 -28.64 30.80 3.51
C VAL A 714 -27.30 30.93 4.26
N ILE A 715 -27.20 31.95 5.10
CA ILE A 715 -26.17 32.08 6.14
C ILE A 715 -26.91 32.17 7.48
N ALA A 716 -26.73 31.20 8.37
CA ALA A 716 -27.41 31.23 9.66
C ALA A 716 -26.54 30.75 10.82
N ALA A 717 -26.82 31.28 12.01
CA ALA A 717 -26.23 30.83 13.26
C ALA A 717 -27.33 30.61 14.30
N LYS A 718 -27.13 29.65 15.20
CA LYS A 718 -28.09 29.40 16.27
C LYS A 718 -28.00 30.44 17.37
N GLU A 719 -26.78 30.72 17.85
CA GLU A 719 -26.54 31.62 18.99
C GLU A 719 -26.40 33.06 18.50
N SER A 720 -25.21 33.48 18.06
CA SER A 720 -24.93 34.82 17.54
C SER A 720 -24.10 34.79 16.26
N SER A 721 -24.14 35.87 15.48
CA SER A 721 -23.30 36.00 14.28
C SER A 721 -22.70 37.38 14.13
N LEU A 722 -21.42 37.43 13.77
CA LEU A 722 -20.72 38.62 13.32
C LEU A 722 -20.34 38.43 11.85
N ILE A 723 -20.80 39.33 10.98
CA ILE A 723 -20.45 39.33 9.55
C ILE A 723 -19.78 40.66 9.20
N GLN A 724 -18.53 40.58 8.76
CA GLN A 724 -17.71 41.74 8.39
C GLN A 724 -17.33 41.64 6.91
N THR A 725 -17.72 42.63 6.10
CA THR A 725 -17.32 42.69 4.68
C THR A 725 -17.38 44.08 4.08
N ALA A 726 -16.77 44.32 2.92
CA ALA A 726 -16.98 45.57 2.20
C ALA A 726 -18.36 45.62 1.53
N SER A 727 -18.70 44.61 0.73
CA SER A 727 -19.98 44.52 0.03
C SER A 727 -20.73 43.22 0.33
N LEU A 728 -22.00 43.30 0.73
CA LEU A 728 -22.86 42.14 1.00
C LEU A 728 -24.08 42.17 0.07
N ASN A 729 -24.30 41.10 -0.70
CA ASN A 729 -25.48 40.91 -1.53
C ASN A 729 -26.31 39.75 -1.01
N ASN A 730 -27.44 40.04 -0.37
CA ASN A 730 -28.42 39.09 0.15
C ASN A 730 -29.70 39.03 -0.70
N GLU A 731 -29.61 39.30 -2.01
CA GLU A 731 -30.79 39.28 -2.89
C GLU A 731 -31.48 37.90 -2.89
N ARG A 732 -32.78 37.86 -2.54
CA ARG A 732 -33.55 36.60 -2.36
C ARG A 732 -32.91 35.61 -1.37
N GLY A 733 -31.95 36.05 -0.57
CA GLY A 733 -31.24 35.23 0.41
C GLY A 733 -31.78 35.37 1.82
N LEU A 734 -31.28 34.53 2.72
CA LEU A 734 -31.54 34.58 4.15
C LEU A 734 -30.23 34.74 4.92
N ILE A 735 -30.18 35.75 5.79
CA ILE A 735 -29.21 35.85 6.88
C ILE A 735 -30.00 35.81 8.19
N GLY A 736 -29.72 34.82 9.04
CA GLY A 736 -30.57 34.51 10.20
C GLY A 736 -29.81 34.17 11.48
N VAL A 737 -30.32 34.64 12.61
CA VAL A 737 -29.88 34.21 13.95
C VAL A 737 -31.07 33.75 14.80
N GLU A 738 -30.99 32.54 15.38
CA GLU A 738 -32.13 31.91 16.05
C GLU A 738 -32.30 32.23 17.55
N GLN A 739 -31.30 32.80 18.24
CA GLN A 739 -31.38 33.02 19.69
C GLN A 739 -30.89 34.39 20.15
N GLU A 740 -29.70 34.81 19.74
CA GLU A 740 -29.04 36.03 20.21
C GLU A 740 -28.92 37.06 19.06
N ASP A 741 -27.82 37.80 19.05
CA ASP A 741 -27.63 39.00 18.24
C ASP A 741 -26.99 38.71 16.87
N LEU A 742 -27.33 39.55 15.89
CA LEU A 742 -26.72 39.60 14.57
C LEU A 742 -26.05 40.96 14.36
N ASP A 743 -24.72 40.95 14.24
CA ASP A 743 -23.92 42.13 13.95
C ASP A 743 -23.41 42.09 12.49
N LEU A 744 -23.76 43.12 11.72
CA LEU A 744 -23.34 43.31 10.34
C LEU A 744 -22.46 44.56 10.25
N VAL A 745 -21.19 44.38 9.91
CA VAL A 745 -20.23 45.47 9.71
C VAL A 745 -19.86 45.56 8.23
N ILE A 746 -20.47 46.52 7.53
CA ILE A 746 -20.44 46.60 6.06
C ILE A 746 -19.82 47.92 5.57
N SER A 747 -18.60 47.92 5.06
CA SER A 747 -17.90 49.19 4.79
C SER A 747 -18.29 49.91 3.50
N GLU A 748 -18.90 49.25 2.51
CA GLU A 748 -19.31 49.86 1.24
C GLU A 748 -20.83 49.81 0.99
N ARG A 749 -21.41 48.59 0.94
CA ARG A 749 -22.83 48.45 0.55
C ARG A 749 -23.46 47.13 0.98
N LEU A 750 -24.71 47.22 1.45
CA LEU A 750 -25.60 46.08 1.66
C LEU A 750 -26.77 46.11 0.66
N ILE A 751 -26.96 45.03 -0.10
CA ILE A 751 -28.19 44.76 -0.87
C ILE A 751 -28.99 43.68 -0.15
N ASN A 752 -30.26 43.96 0.15
CA ASN A 752 -31.22 43.03 0.73
C ASN A 752 -32.53 42.97 -0.08
N LYS A 753 -32.47 43.16 -1.40
CA LYS A 753 -33.63 43.14 -2.29
C LYS A 753 -34.30 41.78 -2.29
N GLN A 754 -35.61 41.72 -2.01
CA GLN A 754 -36.36 40.46 -1.86
C GLN A 754 -35.73 39.48 -0.83
N GLY A 755 -34.76 39.94 -0.03
CA GLY A 755 -33.99 39.15 0.91
C GLY A 755 -34.49 39.33 2.34
N GLN A 756 -34.01 38.47 3.23
CA GLN A 756 -34.38 38.47 4.64
C GLN A 756 -33.13 38.53 5.51
N ILE A 757 -33.12 39.48 6.45
CA ILE A 757 -32.14 39.58 7.53
C ILE A 757 -32.94 39.55 8.83
N ILE A 758 -32.80 38.47 9.59
CA ILE A 758 -33.63 38.21 10.78
C ILE A 758 -32.79 37.80 11.99
N ALA A 759 -33.17 38.28 13.18
CA ALA A 759 -32.59 37.82 14.44
C ALA A 759 -33.65 37.78 15.55
N GLN A 760 -33.50 36.81 16.45
CA GLN A 760 -34.30 36.69 17.66
C GLN A 760 -33.82 37.63 18.78
N GLY A 761 -32.52 37.92 18.83
CA GLY A 761 -31.97 39.03 19.58
C GLY A 761 -31.98 40.33 18.77
N ASN A 762 -30.99 41.17 19.03
CA ASN A 762 -30.81 42.46 18.38
C ASN A 762 -30.19 42.30 16.99
N ILE A 763 -30.46 43.27 16.11
CA ILE A 763 -29.73 43.44 14.86
C ILE A 763 -28.98 44.77 14.94
N THR A 764 -27.65 44.73 14.79
CA THR A 764 -26.83 45.91 14.60
C THR A 764 -26.28 45.91 13.17
N LEU A 765 -26.65 46.91 12.38
CA LEU A 765 -26.04 47.20 11.09
C LEU A 765 -25.19 48.46 11.22
N ALA A 766 -23.87 48.28 11.19
CA ALA A 766 -22.92 49.36 11.10
C ALA A 766 -22.30 49.35 9.71
N GLY A 767 -22.49 50.41 8.92
CA GLY A 767 -21.95 50.37 7.58
C GLY A 767 -22.13 51.61 6.72
N SER A 768 -22.21 51.37 5.43
CA SER A 768 -22.39 52.39 4.39
C SER A 768 -23.77 52.23 3.72
N LYS A 769 -23.89 52.30 2.39
CA LYS A 769 -25.18 52.35 1.70
C LYS A 769 -26.01 51.08 1.95
N LEU A 770 -27.29 51.24 2.27
CA LEU A 770 -28.24 50.15 2.46
C LEU A 770 -29.33 50.20 1.39
N ASP A 771 -29.51 49.10 0.67
CA ASP A 771 -30.61 48.88 -0.26
C ASP A 771 -31.49 47.72 0.22
N ASN A 772 -32.56 48.03 0.95
CA ASN A 772 -33.59 47.12 1.42
C ASN A 772 -34.88 47.22 0.57
N SER A 773 -34.75 47.65 -0.69
CA SER A 773 -35.91 47.87 -1.56
C SER A 773 -36.53 46.57 -2.09
N GLU A 774 -37.62 46.68 -2.86
CA GLU A 774 -38.25 45.57 -3.57
C GLU A 774 -38.66 44.41 -2.63
N SER A 775 -39.42 44.69 -1.58
CA SER A 775 -39.84 43.70 -0.57
C SER A 775 -38.70 43.07 0.24
N GLY A 776 -37.58 43.77 0.40
CA GLY A 776 -36.54 43.42 1.38
C GLY A 776 -37.05 43.52 2.82
N VAL A 777 -36.61 42.58 3.67
CA VAL A 777 -37.02 42.52 5.08
C VAL A 777 -35.81 42.51 6.00
N ILE A 778 -35.78 43.45 6.94
CA ILE A 778 -34.89 43.44 8.10
C ILE A 778 -35.78 43.41 9.36
N LYS A 779 -35.74 42.30 10.10
CA LYS A 779 -36.60 42.08 11.27
C LYS A 779 -35.81 41.61 12.48
N SER A 780 -35.86 42.39 13.54
CA SER A 780 -35.32 42.06 14.87
C SER A 780 -36.47 41.72 15.84
N LEU A 781 -36.33 40.68 16.66
CA LEU A 781 -37.22 40.53 17.84
C LEU A 781 -36.65 41.23 19.09
N GLY A 782 -35.41 41.71 19.03
CA GLY A 782 -34.85 42.69 19.95
C GLY A 782 -34.93 44.10 19.38
N ASP A 783 -33.86 44.87 19.61
CA ASP A 783 -33.67 46.19 19.02
C ASP A 783 -33.11 46.07 17.59
N LEU A 784 -33.44 47.04 16.74
CA LEU A 784 -32.84 47.20 15.41
C LEU A 784 -32.09 48.53 15.36
N THR A 785 -30.76 48.45 15.29
CA THR A 785 -29.89 49.62 15.16
C THR A 785 -29.26 49.63 13.77
N ILE A 786 -29.46 50.71 13.02
CA ILE A 786 -28.88 50.91 11.69
C ILE A 786 -28.11 52.23 11.70
N ASP A 787 -26.80 52.17 11.42
CA ASP A 787 -25.93 53.33 11.32
C ASP A 787 -25.13 53.27 10.01
N THR A 788 -25.58 54.01 9.00
CA THR A 788 -24.94 54.05 7.67
C THR A 788 -23.85 55.12 7.56
N LYS A 789 -23.44 55.74 8.68
CA LYS A 789 -22.42 56.80 8.72
C LYS A 789 -22.68 57.95 7.72
N GLY A 790 -23.95 58.32 7.54
CA GLY A 790 -24.35 59.40 6.64
C GLY A 790 -24.62 58.96 5.19
N HIS A 791 -24.65 57.66 4.90
CA HIS A 791 -25.00 57.15 3.57
C HIS A 791 -26.50 56.88 3.41
N LEU A 792 -26.94 56.76 2.15
CA LEU A 792 -28.32 56.48 1.76
C LEU A 792 -28.83 55.16 2.36
N ILE A 793 -30.04 55.20 2.91
CA ILE A 793 -30.91 54.03 3.10
C ILE A 793 -32.04 54.10 2.06
N ASN A 794 -32.09 53.10 1.19
CA ASN A 794 -33.22 52.86 0.30
C ASN A 794 -34.08 51.73 0.86
N ASN A 795 -35.24 52.06 1.43
CA ASN A 795 -36.24 51.14 1.94
C ASN A 795 -37.53 51.18 1.09
N GLN A 796 -37.43 51.48 -0.20
CA GLN A 796 -38.59 51.53 -1.08
C GLN A 796 -39.31 50.17 -1.16
N GLN A 797 -40.58 50.10 -0.78
CA GLN A 797 -41.34 48.84 -0.65
C GLN A 797 -40.72 47.82 0.31
N GLY A 798 -39.77 48.26 1.16
CA GLY A 798 -39.06 47.43 2.12
C GLY A 798 -39.67 47.50 3.52
N VAL A 799 -39.27 46.56 4.37
CA VAL A 799 -39.69 46.48 5.78
C VAL A 799 -38.47 46.55 6.70
N LEU A 800 -38.49 47.51 7.61
CA LEU A 800 -37.64 47.58 8.79
C LEU A 800 -38.54 47.40 10.03
N SER A 801 -38.33 46.33 10.80
CA SER A 801 -39.18 46.05 11.97
C SER A 801 -38.40 45.58 13.20
N ALA A 802 -38.85 46.01 14.37
CA ALA A 802 -38.34 45.57 15.66
C ALA A 802 -39.49 45.35 16.67
N GLU A 803 -39.45 44.26 17.44
CA GLU A 803 -40.36 44.05 18.58
C GLU A 803 -39.94 44.88 19.83
N LYS A 804 -38.82 45.61 19.73
CA LYS A 804 -38.42 46.67 20.68
C LYS A 804 -38.22 48.00 19.96
N ALA A 805 -37.04 48.64 20.07
CA ALA A 805 -36.78 49.94 19.49
C ALA A 805 -36.14 49.81 18.09
N ILE A 806 -36.48 50.74 17.20
CA ILE A 806 -35.69 51.03 16.00
C ILE A 806 -34.89 52.32 16.22
N MET A 807 -33.59 52.26 15.95
CA MET A 807 -32.72 53.43 15.85
C MET A 807 -32.03 53.45 14.48
N VAL A 808 -32.28 54.50 13.70
CA VAL A 808 -31.66 54.72 12.39
C VAL A 808 -30.86 56.02 12.42
N ARG A 809 -29.58 55.94 12.10
CA ARG A 809 -28.73 57.09 11.77
C ARG A 809 -28.25 56.96 10.33
N SER A 810 -28.67 57.87 9.47
CA SER A 810 -28.40 57.82 8.03
C SER A 810 -28.03 59.17 7.43
N GLY A 811 -27.72 59.16 6.14
CA GLY A 811 -27.89 60.34 5.30
C GLY A 811 -29.33 60.40 4.80
N GLU A 812 -29.50 60.50 3.49
CA GLU A 812 -30.82 60.35 2.86
C GLU A 812 -31.49 59.03 3.27
N PHE A 813 -32.78 59.08 3.59
CA PHE A 813 -33.58 57.91 3.87
C PHE A 813 -34.83 57.94 2.99
N ASP A 814 -34.84 57.07 1.98
CA ASP A 814 -35.99 56.83 1.13
C ASP A 814 -36.84 55.67 1.64
N ASN A 815 -37.95 55.99 2.29
CA ASN A 815 -38.97 55.05 2.77
C ASN A 815 -40.24 55.08 1.89
N LYS A 816 -40.14 55.47 0.61
CA LYS A 816 -41.32 55.54 -0.26
C LYS A 816 -41.98 54.16 -0.43
N GLN A 817 -43.28 54.07 -0.19
CA GLN A 817 -44.04 52.80 -0.14
C GLN A 817 -43.47 51.77 0.86
N GLY A 818 -42.56 52.17 1.76
CA GLY A 818 -41.92 51.30 2.73
C GLY A 818 -42.61 51.30 4.09
N PHE A 819 -42.15 50.41 4.96
CA PHE A 819 -42.64 50.26 6.33
C PHE A 819 -41.49 50.25 7.33
N VAL A 820 -41.61 51.10 8.35
CA VAL A 820 -40.71 51.17 9.51
C VAL A 820 -41.56 51.05 10.77
N TYR A 821 -41.35 50.00 11.54
CA TYR A 821 -42.16 49.69 12.72
C TYR A 821 -41.32 49.26 13.92
N GLY A 822 -41.40 50.02 15.00
CA GLY A 822 -40.82 49.67 16.30
C GLY A 822 -41.89 49.61 17.37
N GLN A 823 -41.95 48.54 18.16
CA GLN A 823 -42.94 48.41 19.22
C GLN A 823 -42.73 49.42 20.36
N THR A 824 -41.50 49.68 20.81
CA THR A 824 -41.25 50.61 21.93
C THR A 824 -40.94 52.03 21.47
N SER A 825 -40.23 52.18 20.35
CA SER A 825 -39.97 53.48 19.75
C SER A 825 -39.40 53.33 18.34
N VAL A 826 -39.57 54.38 17.53
CA VAL A 826 -38.81 54.56 16.28
C VAL A 826 -38.07 55.87 16.36
N THR A 827 -36.74 55.84 16.22
CA THR A 827 -35.88 57.02 16.13
C THR A 827 -35.16 57.04 14.80
N ILE A 828 -35.30 58.14 14.04
CA ILE A 828 -34.65 58.34 12.75
C ILE A 828 -33.91 59.69 12.79
N ASP A 829 -32.61 59.65 12.54
CA ASP A 829 -31.73 60.80 12.36
C ASP A 829 -31.10 60.75 10.97
N THR A 830 -31.39 61.73 10.11
CA THR A 830 -30.84 61.80 8.75
C THR A 830 -29.64 62.73 8.63
N SER A 831 -29.08 63.21 9.74
CA SER A 831 -27.88 64.07 9.77
C SER A 831 -27.97 65.29 8.83
N LYS A 832 -29.15 65.92 8.82
CA LYS A 832 -29.58 67.05 7.98
C LYS A 832 -29.67 66.70 6.50
N GLN A 833 -30.27 65.55 6.19
CA GLN A 833 -30.60 65.11 4.83
C GLN A 833 -32.09 64.83 4.70
N GLU A 834 -32.53 64.47 3.50
CA GLU A 834 -33.94 64.18 3.21
C GLU A 834 -34.43 62.87 3.85
N LEU A 835 -35.64 62.92 4.41
CA LEU A 835 -36.46 61.75 4.75
C LEU A 835 -37.68 61.73 3.80
N ASN A 836 -37.71 60.78 2.87
CA ASN A 836 -38.83 60.59 1.96
C ASN A 836 -39.75 59.46 2.48
N ASN A 837 -40.93 59.80 2.96
CA ASN A 837 -41.94 58.87 3.47
C ASN A 837 -43.19 58.81 2.57
N GLN A 838 -43.05 59.12 1.29
CA GLN A 838 -44.19 59.28 0.38
C GLN A 838 -44.90 57.96 0.04
N ASN A 839 -46.20 58.04 -0.28
CA ASN A 839 -47.02 56.92 -0.76
C ASN A 839 -47.01 55.71 0.19
N THR A 840 -46.93 55.97 1.50
CA THR A 840 -46.93 54.94 2.54
C THR A 840 -48.32 54.74 3.16
N SER A 841 -49.40 55.16 2.50
CA SER A 841 -50.77 55.01 3.05
C SER A 841 -51.12 53.56 3.42
N GLY A 842 -51.38 53.31 4.71
CA GLY A 842 -51.61 51.97 5.28
C GLY A 842 -50.34 51.27 5.80
N GLN A 843 -49.17 51.86 5.56
CA GLN A 843 -47.84 51.50 6.07
C GLN A 843 -47.11 52.83 6.47
N GLY A 844 -45.79 52.94 6.42
CA GLY A 844 -45.07 54.18 6.77
C GLY A 844 -44.21 54.05 8.02
N ILE A 845 -44.09 55.13 8.79
CA ILE A 845 -43.30 55.16 10.04
C ILE A 845 -44.25 55.05 11.23
N LEU A 846 -44.26 53.91 11.91
CA LEU A 846 -45.23 53.60 12.96
C LEU A 846 -44.55 53.12 14.25
N SER A 847 -45.12 53.48 15.41
CA SER A 847 -44.71 52.89 16.69
C SER A 847 -45.88 52.70 17.65
N LEU A 848 -45.83 51.63 18.46
CA LEU A 848 -46.68 51.48 19.64
C LEU A 848 -46.17 52.26 20.87
N GLY A 849 -44.96 52.83 20.79
CA GLY A 849 -44.50 53.85 21.71
C GLY A 849 -44.35 55.19 20.99
N SER A 850 -43.19 55.82 21.13
CA SER A 850 -42.92 57.15 20.57
C SER A 850 -42.19 57.11 19.21
N VAL A 851 -42.49 58.04 18.32
CA VAL A 851 -41.74 58.29 17.07
C VAL A 851 -40.93 59.58 17.23
N ILE A 852 -39.62 59.50 16.99
CA ILE A 852 -38.66 60.61 17.09
C ILE A 852 -37.97 60.76 15.74
N LEU A 853 -38.21 61.86 15.06
CA LEU A 853 -37.57 62.22 13.80
C LEU A 853 -36.69 63.43 14.06
N ALA A 854 -35.37 63.27 13.98
CA ALA A 854 -34.39 64.26 14.41
C ALA A 854 -33.46 64.67 13.27
N ASN A 855 -32.97 65.91 13.32
CA ASN A 855 -31.96 66.41 12.39
C ASN A 855 -32.30 66.16 10.91
N ILE A 856 -33.53 66.44 10.48
CA ILE A 856 -33.93 66.29 9.07
C ILE A 856 -33.80 67.63 8.35
N ASP A 857 -33.33 67.63 7.10
CA ASP A 857 -33.41 68.85 6.27
C ASP A 857 -34.83 68.95 5.68
N GLN A 858 -35.18 68.02 4.80
CA GLN A 858 -36.51 67.93 4.21
C GLN A 858 -37.22 66.64 4.60
N LEU A 859 -38.41 66.74 5.19
CA LEU A 859 -39.33 65.62 5.34
C LEU A 859 -40.43 65.72 4.29
N ASN A 860 -40.55 64.69 3.47
CA ASN A 860 -41.61 64.56 2.49
C ASN A 860 -42.57 63.42 2.86
N ASN A 861 -43.77 63.78 3.32
CA ASN A 861 -44.81 62.87 3.80
C ASN A 861 -46.07 62.89 2.92
N ILE A 862 -45.95 63.24 1.64
CA ILE A 862 -47.10 63.23 0.70
C ILE A 862 -47.67 61.82 0.57
N GLN A 863 -48.99 61.69 0.78
CA GLN A 863 -49.69 60.39 0.86
C GLN A 863 -49.03 59.39 1.84
N GLY A 864 -48.26 59.91 2.79
CA GLY A 864 -47.49 59.15 3.76
C GLY A 864 -48.10 59.17 5.15
N GLN A 865 -47.65 58.25 6.00
CA GLN A 865 -48.11 58.16 7.39
C GLN A 865 -46.95 58.12 8.37
N ILE A 866 -47.06 58.92 9.42
CA ILE A 866 -46.20 58.93 10.60
C ILE A 866 -47.13 58.81 11.82
N GLN A 867 -47.04 57.73 12.58
CA GLN A 867 -47.99 57.46 13.68
C GLN A 867 -47.30 56.92 14.93
N ALA A 868 -47.70 57.44 16.10
CA ALA A 868 -47.27 56.94 17.41
C ALA A 868 -48.47 56.71 18.33
N LYS A 869 -48.41 55.67 19.18
CA LYS A 869 -49.37 55.49 20.28
C LYS A 869 -49.01 56.27 21.54
N GLU A 870 -47.76 56.70 21.66
CA GLU A 870 -47.34 57.69 22.64
C GLU A 870 -47.13 59.03 21.93
N ASN A 871 -45.89 59.50 21.81
CA ASN A 871 -45.58 60.84 21.33
C ASN A 871 -44.98 60.83 19.92
N VAL A 872 -45.20 61.91 19.18
CA VAL A 872 -44.43 62.21 17.95
C VAL A 872 -43.59 63.46 18.22
N TYR A 873 -42.27 63.32 18.12
CA TYR A 873 -41.32 64.43 18.14
C TYR A 873 -40.67 64.53 16.76
N LEU A 874 -40.84 65.67 16.10
CA LEU A 874 -40.35 65.90 14.74
C LEU A 874 -39.53 67.17 14.70
N GLN A 875 -38.28 67.06 14.27
CA GLN A 875 -37.35 68.15 14.04
C GLN A 875 -36.85 68.09 12.59
N ALA A 876 -37.28 69.06 11.77
CA ALA A 876 -36.88 69.16 10.37
C ALA A 876 -36.77 70.62 9.92
N GLU A 877 -35.94 70.97 8.94
CA GLU A 877 -35.93 72.34 8.39
C GLU A 877 -37.22 72.62 7.61
N ARG A 878 -37.65 71.66 6.79
CA ARG A 878 -38.86 71.73 5.97
C ARG A 878 -39.69 70.47 6.15
N VAL A 879 -40.99 70.62 6.36
CA VAL A 879 -41.96 69.52 6.39
C VAL A 879 -43.00 69.72 5.31
N ASN A 880 -43.09 68.76 4.40
CA ASN A 880 -44.17 68.67 3.42
C ASN A 880 -45.09 67.51 3.81
N ASN A 881 -46.19 67.83 4.48
CA ASN A 881 -47.26 66.90 4.83
C ASN A 881 -48.49 67.07 3.92
N SER A 882 -48.32 67.68 2.74
CA SER A 882 -49.43 67.96 1.84
C SER A 882 -50.02 66.70 1.20
N GLU A 883 -51.14 66.85 0.49
CA GLU A 883 -51.71 65.79 -0.37
C GLU A 883 -51.96 64.45 0.37
N ASN A 884 -52.86 64.45 1.35
CA ASN A 884 -53.23 63.30 2.18
C ASN A 884 -52.09 62.74 3.05
N GLY A 885 -51.06 63.55 3.36
CA GLY A 885 -50.11 63.21 4.42
C GLY A 885 -50.78 63.16 5.80
N LEU A 886 -50.35 62.21 6.63
CA LEU A 886 -50.82 62.05 8.02
C LEU A 886 -49.63 62.04 8.98
N ILE A 887 -49.68 62.91 9.99
CA ILE A 887 -48.85 62.84 11.18
C ILE A 887 -49.78 62.75 12.39
N TYR A 888 -49.74 61.63 13.10
CA TYR A 888 -50.69 61.32 14.18
C TYR A 888 -49.97 60.88 15.46
N SER A 889 -50.43 61.41 16.59
CA SER A 889 -49.99 61.01 17.93
C SER A 889 -51.20 60.68 18.81
N ALA A 890 -51.18 59.56 19.52
CA ALA A 890 -52.22 59.29 20.52
C ALA A 890 -51.96 59.99 21.87
N ASN A 891 -50.79 60.62 22.06
CA ASN A 891 -50.51 61.54 23.17
C ASN A 891 -50.09 62.92 22.63
N ASP A 892 -48.86 63.37 22.88
CA ASP A 892 -48.38 64.69 22.46
C ASP A 892 -47.69 64.62 21.09
N LEU A 893 -47.87 65.67 20.29
CA LEU A 893 -47.21 65.86 19.01
C LEU A 893 -46.47 67.20 19.02
N ALA A 894 -45.15 67.16 18.89
CA ALA A 894 -44.32 68.34 18.80
C ALA A 894 -43.60 68.37 17.45
N VAL A 895 -43.80 69.44 16.69
CA VAL A 895 -43.14 69.70 15.42
C VAL A 895 -42.31 70.97 15.56
N ASN A 896 -41.00 70.83 15.38
CA ASN A 896 -40.03 71.90 15.33
C ASN A 896 -39.53 72.02 13.90
N THR A 897 -39.98 73.05 13.18
CA THR A 897 -39.61 73.23 11.78
C THR A 897 -39.69 74.67 11.33
N TYR A 898 -38.91 75.03 10.31
CA TYR A 898 -38.87 76.38 9.77
C TYR A 898 -39.97 76.62 8.73
N MET A 899 -40.30 75.60 7.93
CA MET A 899 -41.41 75.66 6.96
C MET A 899 -42.28 74.40 7.04
N LEU A 900 -43.59 74.57 7.16
CA LEU A 900 -44.55 73.48 7.19
C LEU A 900 -45.65 73.69 6.15
N ASP A 901 -45.70 72.82 5.14
CA ASP A 901 -46.83 72.71 4.19
C ASP A 901 -47.72 71.54 4.62
N ASN A 902 -48.92 71.85 5.07
CA ASN A 902 -49.95 70.89 5.47
C ASN A 902 -51.19 70.97 4.55
N ARG A 903 -51.08 71.55 3.34
CA ARG A 903 -52.24 71.66 2.43
C ARG A 903 -52.77 70.28 2.06
N ARG A 904 -54.04 70.01 2.36
CA ARG A 904 -54.70 68.70 2.23
C ARG A 904 -54.08 67.59 3.08
N GLY A 905 -53.21 67.95 4.02
CA GLY A 905 -52.63 67.07 5.03
C GLY A 905 -53.40 67.06 6.34
N ASN A 906 -53.02 66.13 7.22
CA ASN A 906 -53.57 66.01 8.58
C ASN A 906 -52.42 65.94 9.60
N ILE A 907 -52.47 66.80 10.61
CA ILE A 907 -51.60 66.77 11.79
C ILE A 907 -52.51 66.67 13.01
N GLN A 908 -52.42 65.57 13.76
CA GLN A 908 -53.41 65.27 14.80
C GLN A 908 -52.77 64.70 16.06
N ALA A 909 -53.24 65.16 17.22
CA ALA A 909 -52.90 64.57 18.51
C ALA A 909 -54.12 64.46 19.43
N LEU A 910 -54.22 63.38 20.22
CA LEU A 910 -55.30 63.28 21.22
C LEU A 910 -55.03 64.15 22.47
N ALA A 911 -53.78 64.44 22.79
CA ALA A 911 -53.43 65.39 23.86
C ALA A 911 -53.08 66.75 23.26
N ASN A 912 -51.80 67.09 23.11
CA ASN A 912 -51.38 68.41 22.68
C ASN A 912 -50.68 68.36 21.31
N VAL A 913 -50.90 69.40 20.50
CA VAL A 913 -50.10 69.69 19.31
C VAL A 913 -49.31 70.98 19.57
N THR A 914 -47.99 70.91 19.48
CA THR A 914 -47.10 72.09 19.53
C THR A 914 -46.33 72.21 18.24
N LEU A 915 -46.58 73.28 17.49
CA LEU A 915 -45.80 73.66 16.31
C LEU A 915 -44.90 74.84 16.70
N SER A 916 -43.60 74.72 16.47
CA SER A 916 -42.60 75.68 16.95
C SER A 916 -41.53 75.98 15.91
N ASN A 917 -40.91 77.16 16.04
CA ASN A 917 -39.84 77.69 15.19
C ASN A 917 -40.21 77.94 13.72
N LEU A 918 -41.51 78.08 13.41
CA LEU A 918 -41.98 78.27 12.05
C LEU A 918 -41.72 79.70 11.56
N SER A 919 -41.17 79.84 10.36
CA SER A 919 -41.31 81.06 9.56
C SER A 919 -42.66 81.06 8.87
N GLU A 920 -43.04 79.92 8.27
CA GLU A 920 -44.29 79.81 7.53
C GLU A 920 -45.00 78.49 7.85
N LEU A 921 -46.27 78.60 8.22
CA LEU A 921 -47.23 77.50 8.24
C LEU A 921 -48.22 77.69 7.10
N ASN A 922 -48.18 76.82 6.10
CA ASN A 922 -49.16 76.75 5.04
C ASN A 922 -50.17 75.63 5.28
N ASN A 923 -51.31 75.99 5.85
CA ASN A 923 -52.47 75.13 6.07
C ASN A 923 -53.67 75.57 5.20
N GLN A 924 -53.43 76.17 4.04
CA GLN A 924 -54.51 76.60 3.14
C GLN A 924 -55.37 75.41 2.70
N GLY A 925 -56.70 75.59 2.75
CA GLY A 925 -57.67 74.63 2.23
C GLY A 925 -57.77 74.68 0.71
N GLU A 926 -58.30 73.61 0.12
CA GLU A 926 -58.69 73.57 -1.29
C GLU A 926 -60.18 73.29 -1.38
N SER A 927 -60.89 74.06 -2.21
CA SER A 927 -62.35 73.93 -2.33
C SER A 927 -62.77 72.53 -2.76
N GLY A 928 -63.73 71.94 -2.04
CA GLY A 928 -64.22 70.58 -2.30
C GLY A 928 -63.26 69.44 -1.92
N LYS A 929 -62.14 69.72 -1.23
CA LYS A 929 -61.18 68.71 -0.74
C LYS A 929 -61.15 68.70 0.80
N SER A 930 -60.95 67.52 1.37
CA SER A 930 -60.70 67.33 2.82
C SER A 930 -59.20 67.41 3.14
N GLY A 931 -58.85 67.59 4.41
CA GLY A 931 -57.47 67.81 4.88
C GLY A 931 -57.19 69.29 5.16
N SER A 932 -55.93 69.69 5.16
CA SER A 932 -55.51 70.99 5.74
C SER A 932 -56.00 71.12 7.18
N PHE A 933 -55.81 70.05 7.95
CA PHE A 933 -56.38 69.93 9.28
C PHE A 933 -55.28 69.75 10.31
N ILE A 934 -55.32 70.59 11.34
CA ILE A 934 -54.43 70.53 12.49
C ILE A 934 -55.29 70.44 13.74
N GLN A 935 -55.26 69.31 14.43
CA GLN A 935 -56.13 69.01 15.56
C GLN A 935 -55.35 68.59 16.81
N ALA A 936 -55.68 69.18 17.96
CA ALA A 936 -55.32 68.66 19.27
C ALA A 936 -56.58 68.33 20.07
N GLY A 937 -56.56 67.32 20.94
CA GLY A 937 -57.70 67.07 21.86
C GLY A 937 -57.75 68.07 23.01
N GLN A 938 -56.58 68.48 23.52
CA GLN A 938 -56.42 69.41 24.63
C GLN A 938 -55.93 70.78 24.14
N GLN A 939 -54.63 70.95 23.93
CA GLN A 939 -54.04 72.23 23.55
C GLN A 939 -53.38 72.18 22.16
N LEU A 940 -53.72 73.13 21.31
CA LEU A 940 -53.00 73.43 20.08
C LEU A 940 -52.20 74.72 20.28
N VAL A 941 -50.88 74.64 20.23
CA VAL A 941 -49.96 75.78 20.28
C VAL A 941 -49.24 75.91 18.95
N ILE A 942 -49.34 77.08 18.30
CA ILE A 942 -48.62 77.37 17.06
C ILE A 942 -47.77 78.61 17.27
N ASN A 943 -46.45 78.46 17.11
CA ASN A 943 -45.49 79.56 17.12
C ASN A 943 -44.88 79.69 15.72
N ALA A 944 -45.33 80.69 14.95
CA ALA A 944 -44.92 80.91 13.56
C ALA A 944 -44.71 82.40 13.26
N LEU A 945 -43.97 82.79 12.23
CA LEU A 945 -44.03 84.19 11.74
C LEU A 945 -45.34 84.40 10.99
N ASN A 946 -45.64 83.55 10.00
CA ASN A 946 -46.85 83.64 9.19
C ASN A 946 -47.66 82.35 9.26
N ILE A 947 -48.97 82.49 9.52
CA ILE A 947 -49.93 81.38 9.51
C ILE A 947 -50.93 81.61 8.37
N HIS A 948 -50.93 80.72 7.37
CA HIS A 948 -51.89 80.68 6.27
C HIS A 948 -52.90 79.55 6.55
N ASN A 949 -54.14 79.91 6.86
CA ASN A 949 -55.23 78.99 7.18
C ASN A 949 -56.50 79.29 6.36
N GLN A 950 -56.36 80.02 5.26
CA GLN A 950 -57.46 80.39 4.38
C GLN A 950 -58.15 79.17 3.75
N ASP A 951 -59.43 79.31 3.37
CA ASP A 951 -60.27 78.29 2.73
C ASP A 951 -60.52 76.99 3.55
N THR A 952 -60.17 77.00 4.83
CA THR A 952 -60.31 75.83 5.72
C THR A 952 -61.62 75.76 6.52
N LYS A 953 -62.59 76.65 6.29
CA LYS A 953 -63.86 76.62 7.03
C LYS A 953 -64.69 75.37 6.70
N ALA A 954 -64.89 74.49 7.68
CA ALA A 954 -65.70 73.29 7.55
C ALA A 954 -67.18 73.61 7.24
N ILE A 955 -67.79 72.76 6.42
CA ILE A 955 -69.23 72.83 6.05
C ILE A 955 -70.05 71.91 6.96
N ASP A 956 -69.42 70.84 7.48
CA ASP A 956 -70.04 69.85 8.35
C ASP A 956 -70.07 70.29 9.82
N THR A 957 -70.95 69.68 10.61
CA THR A 957 -71.11 69.96 12.06
C THR A 957 -69.90 69.57 12.91
N VAL A 958 -69.09 68.62 12.43
CA VAL A 958 -67.79 68.27 13.02
C VAL A 958 -66.72 68.72 12.04
N PRO A 959 -65.86 69.69 12.41
CA PRO A 959 -64.82 70.20 11.52
C PRO A 959 -63.86 69.09 11.05
N ASN A 960 -63.57 69.08 9.75
CA ASN A 960 -62.64 68.15 9.10
C ASN A 960 -61.49 68.87 8.34
N LYS A 961 -61.35 70.17 8.58
CA LYS A 961 -60.32 71.08 8.05
C LYS A 961 -60.18 72.29 8.97
N GLY A 962 -59.04 72.98 8.90
CA GLY A 962 -58.73 74.15 9.74
C GLY A 962 -57.93 73.81 10.99
N LEU A 963 -57.99 74.67 12.00
CA LEU A 963 -57.28 74.52 13.27
C LEU A 963 -58.29 74.18 14.36
N MET A 964 -58.09 73.10 15.13
CA MET A 964 -59.07 72.65 16.13
C MET A 964 -58.41 72.18 17.44
N ALA A 965 -58.90 72.65 18.58
CA ALA A 965 -58.58 72.08 19.89
C ALA A 965 -59.59 72.44 20.99
N SER A 966 -59.39 71.92 22.21
CA SER A 966 -60.09 72.50 23.36
C SER A 966 -59.60 73.90 23.65
N SER A 967 -58.27 74.10 23.66
CA SER A 967 -57.61 75.40 23.79
C SER A 967 -56.66 75.62 22.61
N VAL A 968 -56.84 76.72 21.88
CA VAL A 968 -55.98 77.10 20.75
C VAL A 968 -55.18 78.35 21.13
N MET A 969 -53.85 78.28 21.03
CA MET A 969 -52.92 79.40 21.23
C MET A 969 -52.10 79.63 19.97
N LEU A 970 -52.28 80.79 19.35
CA LEU A 970 -51.56 81.21 18.14
C LEU A 970 -50.63 82.36 18.51
N ASN A 971 -49.33 82.17 18.30
CA ASN A 971 -48.31 83.20 18.47
C ASN A 971 -47.71 83.49 17.08
N ALA A 972 -48.10 84.61 16.46
CA ALA A 972 -47.65 84.93 15.11
C ALA A 972 -47.41 86.41 14.83
N ASN A 973 -46.69 86.70 13.74
CA ASN A 973 -46.64 88.05 13.18
C ASN A 973 -47.91 88.33 12.37
N GLU A 974 -48.26 87.38 11.49
CA GLU A 974 -49.42 87.48 10.60
C GLU A 974 -50.24 86.19 10.61
N LEU A 975 -51.57 86.34 10.63
CA LEU A 975 -52.54 85.26 10.50
C LEU A 975 -53.53 85.59 9.39
N ASP A 976 -53.53 84.77 8.33
CA ASP A 976 -54.58 84.75 7.31
C ASP A 976 -55.52 83.56 7.55
N ASN A 977 -56.74 83.86 7.97
CA ASN A 977 -57.84 82.93 8.19
C ASN A 977 -59.05 83.33 7.29
N SER A 978 -58.82 83.94 6.13
CA SER A 978 -59.91 84.27 5.21
C SER A 978 -60.62 83.00 4.70
N GLN A 979 -61.93 82.89 4.86
CA GLN A 979 -62.68 81.63 4.64
C GLN A 979 -62.12 80.43 5.43
N GLY A 980 -61.34 80.69 6.48
CA GLY A 980 -60.68 79.67 7.29
C GLY A 980 -61.52 79.23 8.48
N GLY A 981 -61.10 78.16 9.14
CA GLY A 981 -61.74 77.65 10.35
C GLY A 981 -60.75 77.56 11.51
N ILE A 982 -61.08 78.22 12.62
CA ILE A 982 -60.37 78.08 13.91
C ILE A 982 -61.41 77.72 14.98
N TYR A 983 -61.34 76.50 15.50
CA TYR A 983 -62.35 75.90 16.34
C TYR A 983 -61.78 75.61 17.73
N ALA A 984 -62.24 76.38 18.73
CA ALA A 984 -61.87 76.17 20.12
C ALA A 984 -63.13 75.97 20.99
N SER A 985 -63.16 74.91 21.80
CA SER A 985 -64.31 74.64 22.68
C SER A 985 -64.24 75.34 24.04
N THR A 986 -63.03 75.66 24.52
CA THR A 986 -62.82 76.33 25.82
C THR A 986 -62.16 77.70 25.70
N ALA A 987 -61.11 77.82 24.89
CA ALA A 987 -60.34 79.06 24.80
C ALA A 987 -59.62 79.20 23.45
N LEU A 988 -59.69 80.41 22.88
CA LEU A 988 -58.88 80.82 21.74
C LEU A 988 -58.08 82.06 22.14
N ALA A 989 -56.75 81.97 22.08
CA ALA A 989 -55.83 83.08 22.27
C ALA A 989 -54.99 83.26 21.00
N ALA A 990 -55.01 84.47 20.43
CA ALA A 990 -54.18 84.83 19.28
C ALA A 990 -53.33 86.05 19.62
N ASN A 991 -52.04 85.81 19.86
CA ASN A 991 -51.03 86.83 20.11
C ASN A 991 -50.38 87.21 18.76
N LEU A 992 -50.96 88.20 18.10
CA LEU A 992 -50.54 88.66 16.78
C LEU A 992 -49.78 89.98 16.87
N LYS A 993 -48.63 90.08 16.19
CA LYS A 993 -47.81 91.31 16.22
C LYS A 993 -48.19 92.33 15.14
N ASN A 994 -48.73 91.89 14.00
CA ASN A 994 -49.00 92.78 12.86
C ASN A 994 -50.43 92.62 12.32
N THR A 995 -50.72 91.54 11.59
CA THR A 995 -51.93 91.47 10.75
C THR A 995 -52.81 90.26 11.10
N LEU A 996 -54.12 90.50 11.16
CA LEU A 996 -55.17 89.47 11.18
C LEU A 996 -56.10 89.66 10.00
N LEU A 997 -56.12 88.71 9.06
CA LEU A 997 -57.10 88.65 7.98
C LEU A 997 -58.12 87.54 8.28
N ASN A 998 -59.35 87.89 8.64
CA ASN A 998 -60.38 86.91 9.02
C ASN A 998 -61.70 87.09 8.24
N GLN A 999 -61.62 87.45 6.97
CA GLN A 999 -62.81 87.72 6.15
C GLN A 999 -63.56 86.40 5.89
N GLN A 1000 -64.81 86.32 6.36
CA GLN A 1000 -65.68 85.13 6.25
C GLN A 1000 -65.12 83.84 6.90
N GLY A 1001 -64.08 83.96 7.74
CA GLY A 1001 -63.53 82.86 8.54
C GLY A 1001 -64.34 82.48 9.77
#